data_AF-A0A179D6E1-F1
#
_entry.id   AF-A0A179D6E1-F1
#
_cell.length_a   1.000
_cell.length_b   1.000
_cell.length_c   1.000
_cell.angle_alpha   90.00
_cell.angle_beta   90.00
_cell.angle_gamma   90.00
#
_symmetry.space_group_name_H-M   'P 1'
#
loop_
_entity.id
_entity.type
_entity.pdbx_description
1 polymer ?
#
loop_
_entity_poly.entity_id
_entity_poly.type
_entity_poly.pdbx_seq_one_letter_code
_entity_poly.pdbx_strand_id
1 'polypeptide(L)'
;MGLNEADTRARLVEPKLKASGWTDQIVTREFYYSRDHQYTPGKIILVGDQVRRGKGKRVDYLLRYTDSFPIAVVEAEPENEPPEKGLEQAKGYAKDLGLAFAYGTNGHRILEYDFFTHSTREIDRFPTPQELWERWKQNTGLEVPQPGRVAEAPAVYGFGEHTTNPLLFPYCPESLCGKRPHYFQERAIREVILRLMRGQKRVLLTMATGTGKTFVAFQIAWKLIKSGWLKQRHPDRPARILFLADRVVLRNQAYNAFSPFADGTSDPRYLIEGHPPNLNRDLYFGIYQTLWSPDEEGRRLFEKFPPDFFDLVIIDECHRSGWGTWREILDHFGQAIHLGMTATPKQDDNIDTYAYFCAEEQEVAIDPEHPERGRWRPPAYQYSLGQGIEDGFLATYKVHRVRTTVDKTGLRLEDALEQGAEVFIPEDVEPREIYTTPQFEREITLPDRTRAMVQHLAKLLRRFGIWDKTMVFCVDMDHARLVARLLQEEFGPETGLDNYAVPIISEEGEEARRWLEDFAQSEKKAPVVATTAELLSTGVDVPSCKNIVFMKTISSPVLFKQIVGRGSRLDPATDKYWFRIIDFTGATRLFDEWDRPAGTPPEVPRGPFTAIIRGTVFHAQTGDRIVGASVSVRTGPNMQQGPIRTDENGAFVFEGLPAGTVTLIVNAPGFIRRELRVETLADEILTIEVPLKPERKGRGKIRVEGLEVDIADEAIFIIEATGQQLSLQEYRNYTARKVLQAAPTRQTLREIWINREKRRAFLEDLRRSSIYPEVLAEALGFSEVDTYDLLAHIAFASPIRTRSERATAFCNREQAFLKRYAEKARQVILELLEKYRVGGIDQLEPEIFNVSPFREWGGAFRISKWFGGVEGLGDTLQEMRERLYPESEVKP
;
A
#
# COMPACT_ATOMS: atom_id res chain seq x y z
N MET A 1 29.06 -38.68 -4.80
CA MET A 1 28.39 -37.40 -5.14
C MET A 1 27.32 -37.23 -4.07
N GLY A 2 27.31 -36.09 -3.36
CA GLY A 2 26.27 -35.86 -2.35
C GLY A 2 24.91 -35.65 -3.02
N LEU A 3 23.84 -35.95 -2.28
CA LEU A 3 22.47 -35.76 -2.74
C LEU A 3 22.21 -34.26 -3.00
N ASN A 4 21.50 -33.95 -4.09
CA ASN A 4 20.97 -32.60 -4.29
C ASN A 4 19.88 -32.30 -3.24
N GLU A 5 19.40 -31.06 -3.16
CA GLU A 5 18.39 -30.65 -2.17
C GLU A 5 17.11 -31.51 -2.23
N ALA A 6 16.58 -31.78 -3.42
CA ALA A 6 15.36 -32.56 -3.60
C ALA A 6 15.53 -34.03 -3.15
N ASP A 7 16.67 -34.64 -3.45
CA ASP A 7 17.02 -35.99 -3.02
C ASP A 7 17.28 -36.04 -1.50
N THR A 8 17.94 -35.01 -0.95
CA THR A 8 18.18 -34.86 0.50
C THR A 8 16.86 -34.78 1.25
N ARG A 9 15.93 -33.96 0.75
CA ARG A 9 14.58 -33.81 1.24
C ARG A 9 13.82 -35.14 1.28
N ALA A 10 13.77 -35.84 0.16
CA ALA A 10 13.01 -37.08 0.02
C ALA A 10 13.62 -38.26 0.81
N ARG A 11 14.96 -38.39 0.83
CA ARG A 11 15.64 -39.57 1.40
C ARG A 11 16.04 -39.41 2.85
N LEU A 12 16.28 -38.19 3.31
CA LEU A 12 16.84 -37.93 4.65
C LEU A 12 15.88 -37.10 5.53
N VAL A 13 15.32 -36.00 5.00
CA VAL A 13 14.51 -35.08 5.81
C VAL A 13 13.10 -35.62 6.07
N GLU A 14 12.37 -36.00 5.03
CA GLU A 14 10.98 -36.49 5.15
C GLU A 14 10.86 -37.74 6.04
N PRO A 15 11.74 -38.75 5.96
CA PRO A 15 11.72 -39.88 6.88
C PRO A 15 11.89 -39.44 8.35
N LYS A 16 12.74 -38.44 8.62
CA LYS A 16 12.96 -37.92 9.98
C LYS A 16 11.75 -37.14 10.50
N LEU A 17 11.08 -36.35 9.64
CA LEU A 17 9.82 -35.68 9.98
C LEU A 17 8.73 -36.71 10.31
N LYS A 18 8.56 -37.72 9.44
CA LYS A 18 7.58 -38.81 9.65
C LYS A 18 7.86 -39.63 10.90
N ALA A 19 9.13 -39.96 11.16
CA ALA A 19 9.53 -40.64 12.40
C ALA A 19 9.26 -39.81 13.67
N SER A 20 9.17 -38.48 13.53
CA SER A 20 8.85 -37.55 14.63
C SER A 20 7.35 -37.27 14.76
N GLY A 21 6.50 -37.97 14.00
CA GLY A 21 5.04 -37.87 14.08
C GLY A 21 4.41 -36.84 13.12
N TRP A 22 5.19 -36.20 12.25
CA TRP A 22 4.67 -35.30 11.21
C TRP A 22 4.18 -36.09 10.00
N THR A 23 2.89 -36.00 9.67
CA THR A 23 2.31 -36.71 8.52
C THR A 23 2.23 -35.83 7.26
N ASP A 24 2.01 -36.45 6.10
CA ASP A 24 1.81 -35.76 4.81
C ASP A 24 0.34 -35.72 4.37
N GLN A 25 -0.57 -36.33 5.14
CA GLN A 25 -2.00 -36.38 4.81
C GLN A 25 -2.81 -35.39 5.66
N ILE A 26 -3.56 -34.52 4.99
CA ILE A 26 -4.53 -33.62 5.67
C ILE A 26 -5.74 -34.42 6.20
N VAL A 27 -6.01 -35.60 5.62
CA VAL A 27 -7.19 -36.44 5.94
C VAL A 27 -7.15 -36.98 7.36
N THR A 28 -5.95 -37.24 7.92
CA THR A 28 -5.74 -37.65 9.31
C THR A 28 -5.93 -36.52 10.32
N ARG A 29 -6.18 -35.28 9.86
CA ARG A 29 -6.67 -34.08 10.60
C ARG A 29 -5.89 -33.58 11.81
N GLU A 30 -4.81 -34.23 12.22
CA GLU A 30 -4.17 -33.90 13.49
C GLU A 30 -2.81 -33.22 13.29
N PHE A 31 -1.79 -33.85 12.69
CA PHE A 31 -0.45 -33.26 12.59
C PHE A 31 0.18 -33.48 11.21
N TYR A 32 0.47 -32.40 10.47
CA TYR A 32 0.99 -32.53 9.12
C TYR A 32 2.00 -31.47 8.71
N TYR A 33 2.73 -31.73 7.62
CA TYR A 33 3.59 -30.74 6.96
C TYR A 33 3.09 -30.41 5.55
N SER A 34 3.22 -29.14 5.17
CA SER A 34 3.01 -28.70 3.78
C SER A 34 4.35 -28.54 3.07
N ARG A 35 4.60 -29.41 2.10
CA ARG A 35 5.81 -29.36 1.26
C ARG A 35 5.70 -28.23 0.23
N ASP A 36 6.82 -27.53 -0.01
CA ASP A 36 6.92 -26.47 -1.02
C ASP A 36 5.83 -25.39 -0.83
N HIS A 37 5.55 -25.04 0.43
CA HIS A 37 4.46 -24.16 0.79
C HIS A 37 4.77 -22.71 0.40
N GLN A 38 4.18 -22.28 -0.71
CA GLN A 38 4.25 -20.91 -1.17
C GLN A 38 3.22 -20.07 -0.41
N TYR A 39 3.69 -19.11 0.38
CA TYR A 39 2.83 -18.26 1.21
C TYR A 39 2.72 -16.83 0.69
N THR A 40 3.55 -16.42 -0.28
CA THR A 40 3.36 -15.17 -1.04
C THR A 40 3.37 -15.40 -2.55
N PRO A 41 2.50 -14.71 -3.32
CA PRO A 41 2.48 -14.81 -4.78
C PRO A 41 3.65 -14.07 -5.47
N GLY A 42 4.36 -13.21 -4.73
CA GLY A 42 5.48 -12.42 -5.25
C GLY A 42 5.04 -11.07 -5.79
N LYS A 43 5.88 -10.05 -5.52
CA LYS A 43 5.67 -8.65 -5.89
C LYS A 43 5.24 -8.48 -7.34
N ILE A 44 4.33 -7.54 -7.57
CA ILE A 44 3.98 -7.10 -8.92
C ILE A 44 4.99 -6.05 -9.37
N ILE A 45 5.73 -6.37 -10.42
CA ILE A 45 6.77 -5.54 -11.04
C ILE A 45 6.23 -5.02 -12.37
N LEU A 46 6.39 -3.72 -12.61
CA LEU A 46 5.97 -3.09 -13.85
C LEU A 46 7.16 -2.97 -14.80
N VAL A 47 7.04 -3.56 -15.99
CA VAL A 47 8.00 -3.39 -17.08
C VAL A 47 7.27 -2.65 -18.20
N GLY A 48 7.41 -1.33 -18.23
CA GLY A 48 6.54 -0.46 -19.02
C GLY A 48 5.09 -0.51 -18.49
N ASP A 49 4.17 -0.98 -19.34
CA ASP A 49 2.77 -1.27 -18.97
C ASP A 49 2.49 -2.77 -18.80
N GLN A 50 3.51 -3.62 -18.97
CA GLN A 50 3.36 -5.07 -18.77
C GLN A 50 3.58 -5.44 -17.30
N VAL A 51 2.75 -6.36 -16.84
CA VAL A 51 2.76 -6.88 -15.47
C VAL A 51 3.61 -8.14 -15.43
N ARG A 52 4.65 -8.13 -14.59
CA ARG A 52 5.42 -9.34 -14.26
C ARG A 52 5.35 -9.59 -12.76
N ARG A 53 5.22 -10.84 -12.34
CA ARG A 53 5.38 -11.21 -10.93
C ARG A 53 6.84 -11.55 -10.63
N GLY A 54 7.33 -11.03 -9.51
CA GLY A 54 8.58 -11.46 -8.89
C GLY A 54 8.47 -12.87 -8.33
N LYS A 55 9.58 -13.37 -7.76
CA LYS A 55 9.59 -14.69 -7.12
C LYS A 55 8.77 -14.64 -5.83
N GLY A 56 7.75 -15.49 -5.74
CA GLY A 56 7.02 -15.71 -4.49
C GLY A 56 7.92 -16.32 -3.41
N LYS A 57 7.61 -16.05 -2.15
CA LYS A 57 8.28 -16.69 -1.02
C LYS A 57 7.65 -18.05 -0.76
N ARG A 58 8.51 -19.05 -0.59
CA ARG A 58 8.15 -20.45 -0.42
C ARG A 58 9.06 -21.06 0.64
N VAL A 59 8.46 -21.82 1.54
CA VAL A 59 9.19 -22.64 2.50
C VAL A 59 9.24 -24.09 2.04
N ASP A 60 10.30 -24.81 2.36
CA ASP A 60 10.39 -26.23 2.01
C ASP A 60 9.37 -27.09 2.75
N TYR A 61 9.23 -26.85 4.06
CA TYR A 61 8.22 -27.48 4.90
C TYR A 61 7.63 -26.50 5.90
N LEU A 62 6.30 -26.38 5.90
CA LEU A 62 5.54 -25.72 6.97
C LEU A 62 4.93 -26.79 7.88
N LEU A 63 5.34 -26.82 9.15
CA LEU A 63 4.86 -27.77 10.15
C LEU A 63 3.61 -27.21 10.85
N ARG A 64 2.50 -27.97 10.81
CA ARG A 64 1.18 -27.57 11.32
C ARG A 64 0.69 -28.50 12.43
N TYR A 65 0.59 -27.96 13.65
CA TYR A 65 0.08 -28.70 14.81
C TYR A 65 -1.42 -29.00 14.71
N THR A 66 -2.17 -28.16 14.01
CA THR A 66 -3.45 -28.51 13.41
C THR A 66 -3.55 -27.80 12.06
N ASP A 67 -4.55 -28.14 11.24
CA ASP A 67 -4.78 -27.44 9.96
C ASP A 67 -4.82 -25.91 10.11
N SER A 68 -5.34 -25.42 11.24
CA SER A 68 -5.48 -23.99 11.51
C SER A 68 -4.33 -23.38 12.35
N PHE A 69 -3.33 -24.18 12.75
CA PHE A 69 -2.24 -23.75 13.62
C PHE A 69 -0.86 -24.19 13.10
N PRO A 70 -0.20 -23.35 12.26
CA PRO A 70 1.21 -23.53 11.94
C PRO A 70 2.08 -23.20 13.15
N ILE A 71 3.13 -24.02 13.38
CA ILE A 71 4.00 -23.90 14.57
C ILE A 71 5.48 -23.74 14.24
N ALA A 72 5.94 -24.26 13.10
CA ALA A 72 7.35 -24.19 12.73
C ALA A 72 7.59 -24.29 11.20
N VAL A 73 8.79 -23.91 10.77
CA VAL A 73 9.27 -24.05 9.38
C VAL A 73 10.60 -24.79 9.33
N VAL A 74 10.80 -25.57 8.27
CA VAL A 74 12.06 -26.27 7.98
C VAL A 74 12.53 -25.87 6.59
N GLU A 75 13.79 -25.45 6.49
CA GLU A 75 14.52 -25.27 5.23
C GLU A 75 15.58 -26.35 5.09
N ALA A 76 15.60 -27.00 3.93
CA ALA A 76 16.56 -28.03 3.61
C ALA A 76 17.63 -27.48 2.66
N GLU A 77 18.86 -27.93 2.86
CA GLU A 77 19.99 -27.65 1.97
C GLU A 77 20.46 -28.99 1.34
N PRO A 78 21.20 -28.96 0.22
CA PRO A 78 21.87 -30.14 -0.29
C PRO A 78 22.73 -30.84 0.77
N GLU A 79 22.89 -32.16 0.67
CA GLU A 79 23.59 -32.99 1.68
C GLU A 79 25.00 -32.46 2.05
N ASN A 80 25.71 -31.91 1.07
CA ASN A 80 27.08 -31.40 1.23
C ASN A 80 27.16 -29.93 1.69
N GLU A 81 26.03 -29.23 1.80
CA GLU A 81 25.97 -27.83 2.21
C GLU A 81 25.73 -27.72 3.74
N PRO A 82 26.19 -26.62 4.38
CA PRO A 82 25.99 -26.39 5.80
C PRO A 82 24.53 -26.04 6.13
N PRO A 83 23.89 -26.68 7.13
CA PRO A 83 22.51 -26.40 7.53
C PRO A 83 22.29 -24.97 8.05
N GLU A 84 23.36 -24.29 8.49
CA GLU A 84 23.35 -22.91 8.98
C GLU A 84 22.81 -21.93 7.91
N LYS A 85 23.08 -22.19 6.63
CA LYS A 85 22.59 -21.39 5.50
C LYS A 85 21.07 -21.48 5.36
N GLY A 86 20.51 -22.68 5.51
CA GLY A 86 19.06 -22.90 5.53
C GLY A 86 18.41 -22.29 6.77
N LEU A 87 19.09 -22.33 7.92
CA LEU A 87 18.56 -21.79 9.18
C LEU A 87 18.30 -20.28 9.12
N GLU A 88 19.20 -19.48 8.54
CA GLU A 88 18.98 -18.03 8.40
C GLU A 88 17.77 -17.71 7.51
N GLN A 89 17.56 -18.49 6.44
CA GLN A 89 16.35 -18.39 5.61
C GLN A 89 15.10 -18.79 6.41
N ALA A 90 15.16 -19.91 7.13
CA ALA A 90 14.06 -20.38 7.98
C ALA A 90 13.68 -19.37 9.07
N LYS A 91 14.65 -18.67 9.67
CA LYS A 91 14.40 -17.57 10.63
C LYS A 91 13.64 -16.42 9.99
N GLY A 92 13.98 -16.04 8.76
CA GLY A 92 13.24 -15.03 7.99
C GLY A 92 11.79 -15.44 7.76
N TYR A 93 11.57 -16.68 7.30
CA TYR A 93 10.23 -17.21 7.06
C TYR A 93 9.41 -17.39 8.36
N ALA A 94 10.03 -17.84 9.44
CA ALA A 94 9.39 -17.92 10.74
C ALA A 94 8.95 -16.54 11.24
N LYS A 95 9.77 -15.50 11.05
CA LYS A 95 9.39 -14.11 11.37
C LYS A 95 8.21 -13.63 10.54
N ASP A 96 8.17 -13.91 9.24
CA ASP A 96 7.04 -13.54 8.35
C ASP A 96 5.74 -14.22 8.81
N LEU A 97 5.78 -15.54 8.99
CA LEU A 97 4.65 -16.39 9.38
C LEU A 97 4.27 -16.27 10.88
N GLY A 98 5.10 -15.60 11.69
CA GLY A 98 4.94 -15.45 13.14
C GLY A 98 5.07 -16.77 13.91
N LEU A 99 6.02 -17.61 13.54
CA LEU A 99 6.24 -18.94 14.12
C LEU A 99 7.36 -18.89 15.15
N ALA A 100 7.27 -19.77 16.16
CA ALA A 100 8.20 -19.78 17.29
C ALA A 100 9.47 -20.60 17.04
N PHE A 101 9.45 -21.50 16.06
CA PHE A 101 10.55 -22.43 15.81
C PHE A 101 10.93 -22.43 14.32
N ALA A 102 12.22 -22.39 14.04
CA ALA A 102 12.79 -22.47 12.70
C ALA A 102 13.87 -23.56 12.66
N TYR A 103 13.92 -24.32 11.57
CA TYR A 103 14.90 -25.39 11.41
C TYR A 103 15.67 -25.27 10.10
N GLY A 104 16.97 -25.51 10.17
CA GLY A 104 17.85 -25.70 9.00
C GLY A 104 18.43 -27.11 9.03
N THR A 105 18.41 -27.82 7.90
CA THR A 105 18.95 -29.19 7.83
C THR A 105 19.55 -29.52 6.48
N ASN A 106 20.57 -30.39 6.46
CA ASN A 106 21.09 -31.02 5.26
C ASN A 106 20.80 -32.54 5.23
N GLY A 107 19.78 -32.97 5.98
CA GLY A 107 19.41 -34.38 6.14
C GLY A 107 20.17 -35.09 7.27
N HIS A 108 21.45 -34.77 7.51
CA HIS A 108 22.24 -35.39 8.57
C HIS A 108 22.14 -34.62 9.88
N ARG A 109 22.47 -33.33 9.83
CA ARG A 109 22.41 -32.40 10.96
C ARG A 109 21.09 -31.63 10.95
N ILE A 110 20.55 -31.31 12.12
CA ILE A 110 19.35 -30.49 12.27
C ILE A 110 19.68 -29.38 13.26
N LEU A 111 19.57 -28.13 12.80
CA LEU A 111 19.69 -26.96 13.65
C LEU A 111 18.29 -26.42 13.95
N GLU A 112 18.02 -26.15 15.21
CA GLU A 112 16.81 -25.47 15.70
C GLU A 112 17.19 -24.07 16.16
N TYR A 113 16.42 -23.07 15.72
CA TYR A 113 16.37 -21.75 16.34
C TYR A 113 15.03 -21.56 17.03
N ASP A 114 15.07 -21.28 18.33
CA ASP A 114 13.90 -21.05 19.17
C ASP A 114 13.76 -19.55 19.48
N PHE A 115 12.65 -18.96 19.04
CA PHE A 115 12.37 -17.52 19.20
C PHE A 115 12.01 -17.11 20.63
N PHE A 116 11.68 -18.06 21.52
CA PHE A 116 11.46 -17.76 22.94
C PHE A 116 12.77 -17.65 23.71
N THR A 117 13.77 -18.46 23.35
CA THR A 117 15.08 -18.45 24.02
C THR A 117 16.14 -17.63 23.27
N HIS A 118 15.85 -17.22 22.03
CA HIS A 118 16.78 -16.55 21.13
C HIS A 118 18.10 -17.32 20.93
N SER A 119 18.03 -18.65 20.93
CA SER A 119 19.21 -19.52 20.86
C SER A 119 19.12 -20.52 19.70
N THR A 120 20.29 -20.85 19.14
CA THR A 120 20.47 -21.91 18.15
C THR A 120 21.07 -23.13 18.83
N ARG A 121 20.55 -24.32 18.54
CA ARG A 121 21.15 -25.59 18.95
C ARG A 121 21.04 -26.65 17.87
N GLU A 122 21.97 -27.60 17.90
CA GLU A 122 21.89 -28.81 17.09
C GLU A 122 21.08 -29.89 17.84
N ILE A 123 20.21 -30.60 17.13
CA ILE A 123 19.32 -31.62 17.67
C ILE A 123 19.42 -32.92 16.87
N ASP A 124 19.24 -34.06 17.54
CA ASP A 124 19.38 -35.38 16.92
C ASP A 124 18.16 -35.80 16.09
N ARG A 125 16.97 -35.28 16.44
CA ARG A 125 15.69 -35.52 15.75
C ARG A 125 14.82 -34.27 15.76
N PHE A 126 13.90 -34.18 14.80
CA PHE A 126 12.87 -33.15 14.87
C PHE A 126 12.00 -33.35 16.13
N PRO A 127 11.59 -32.27 16.80
CA PRO A 127 10.64 -32.39 17.89
C PRO A 127 9.28 -32.88 17.40
N THR A 128 8.57 -33.60 18.25
CA THR A 128 7.21 -34.03 17.95
C THR A 128 6.25 -32.84 17.94
N PRO A 129 5.09 -32.94 17.25
CA PRO A 129 4.07 -31.91 17.29
C PRO A 129 3.67 -31.52 18.73
N GLN A 130 3.55 -32.51 19.62
CA GLN A 130 3.18 -32.30 21.02
C GLN A 130 4.28 -31.59 21.82
N GLU A 131 5.56 -31.95 21.61
CA GLU A 131 6.70 -31.26 22.26
C GLU A 131 6.73 -29.78 21.88
N LEU A 132 6.49 -29.44 20.61
CA LEU A 132 6.43 -28.04 20.17
C LEU A 132 5.23 -27.31 20.73
N TRP A 133 4.07 -27.96 20.80
CA TRP A 133 2.87 -27.38 21.37
C TRP A 133 3.05 -27.06 22.86
N GLU A 134 3.63 -27.97 23.65
CA GLU A 134 3.91 -27.76 25.06
C GLU A 134 4.89 -26.61 25.30
N ARG A 135 6.00 -26.57 24.54
CA ARG A 135 6.95 -25.44 24.58
C ARG A 135 6.25 -24.13 24.23
N TRP A 136 5.39 -24.13 23.21
CA TRP A 136 4.66 -22.94 22.80
C TRP A 136 3.68 -22.47 23.88
N LYS A 137 2.89 -23.38 24.47
CA LYS A 137 1.95 -23.06 25.57
C LYS A 137 2.65 -22.44 26.78
N GLN A 138 3.76 -23.05 27.21
CA GLN A 138 4.54 -22.59 28.36
C GLN A 138 5.12 -21.18 28.12
N ASN A 139 5.74 -20.95 26.96
CA ASN A 139 6.40 -19.67 26.67
C ASN A 139 5.44 -18.56 26.23
N THR A 140 4.19 -18.91 25.89
CA THR A 140 3.14 -17.92 25.62
C THR A 140 2.34 -17.54 26.85
N GLY A 141 2.64 -18.05 28.04
CA GLY A 141 1.95 -17.66 29.28
C GLY A 141 0.46 -18.02 29.31
N LEU A 142 0.03 -18.97 28.47
CA LEU A 142 -1.30 -19.59 28.55
C LEU A 142 -1.40 -20.57 29.73
N GLU A 143 -0.26 -21.06 30.21
CA GLU A 143 -0.14 -21.85 31.43
C GLU A 143 0.93 -21.21 32.34
N VAL A 144 0.59 -20.93 33.60
CA VAL A 144 1.59 -20.54 34.61
C VAL A 144 2.25 -21.83 35.11
N PRO A 145 3.58 -22.00 34.99
CA PRO A 145 4.24 -23.17 35.55
C PRO A 145 4.03 -23.20 37.07
N GLN A 146 3.29 -24.19 37.57
CA GLN A 146 3.18 -24.43 39.00
C GLN A 146 4.46 -25.13 39.48
N PRO A 147 5.23 -24.55 40.41
CA PRO A 147 6.37 -25.23 41.00
C PRO A 147 5.87 -26.44 41.80
N GLY A 148 6.35 -27.65 41.48
CA GLY A 148 6.13 -28.84 42.31
C GLY A 148 5.15 -29.89 41.80
N ARG A 149 4.55 -29.74 40.62
CA ARG A 149 3.96 -30.88 39.90
C ARG A 149 4.99 -31.46 38.92
N VAL A 150 5.76 -32.45 39.38
CA VAL A 150 6.27 -33.49 38.48
C VAL A 150 5.04 -34.32 38.13
N ALA A 151 4.29 -33.89 37.12
CA ALA A 151 3.21 -34.69 36.58
C ALA A 151 3.84 -35.67 35.59
N GLU A 152 3.87 -36.95 35.96
CA GLU A 152 3.74 -38.01 34.97
C GLU A 152 2.67 -37.56 33.96
N ALA A 153 3.06 -37.51 32.69
CA ALA A 153 2.17 -37.12 31.62
C ALA A 153 0.89 -37.96 31.73
N PRO A 154 -0.30 -37.36 31.90
CA PRO A 154 -1.52 -38.09 31.65
C PRO A 154 -1.47 -38.44 30.16
N ALA A 155 -1.28 -39.72 29.85
CA ALA A 155 -1.57 -40.26 28.54
C ALA A 155 -3.08 -40.17 28.31
N VAL A 156 -3.57 -38.96 28.06
CA VAL A 156 -4.92 -38.72 27.57
C VAL A 156 -4.74 -38.42 26.09
N TYR A 157 -4.99 -39.41 25.25
CA TYR A 157 -5.40 -39.21 23.87
C TYR A 157 -6.70 -38.39 23.90
N GLY A 158 -6.56 -37.07 24.01
CA GLY A 158 -7.63 -36.14 24.30
C GLY A 158 -8.13 -35.47 23.04
N PHE A 159 -9.00 -36.15 22.29
CA PHE A 159 -9.82 -35.57 21.21
C PHE A 159 -10.64 -34.32 21.65
N GLY A 160 -10.61 -33.90 22.92
CA GLY A 160 -11.39 -32.79 23.50
C GLY A 160 -10.68 -31.43 23.60
N GLU A 161 -9.34 -31.34 23.62
CA GLU A 161 -8.65 -30.03 23.76
C GLU A 161 -8.73 -29.24 22.44
N HIS A 162 -8.65 -29.92 21.30
CA HIS A 162 -8.75 -29.31 19.96
C HIS A 162 -10.14 -28.72 19.66
N THR A 163 -11.21 -29.28 20.23
CA THR A 163 -12.58 -28.85 19.94
C THR A 163 -12.99 -27.62 20.74
N THR A 164 -12.32 -27.36 21.87
CA THR A 164 -12.63 -26.25 22.79
C THR A 164 -11.61 -25.12 22.79
N ASN A 165 -10.37 -25.38 22.32
CA ASN A 165 -9.35 -24.35 22.18
C ASN A 165 -9.54 -23.55 20.87
N PRO A 166 -9.88 -22.25 20.94
CA PRO A 166 -10.12 -21.44 19.76
C PRO A 166 -8.86 -21.25 18.90
N LEU A 167 -7.63 -21.46 19.39
CA LEU A 167 -6.43 -21.41 18.54
C LEU A 167 -6.37 -22.60 17.58
N LEU A 168 -6.78 -23.77 18.08
CA LEU A 168 -6.67 -25.05 17.38
C LEU A 168 -7.89 -25.37 16.51
N PHE A 169 -9.03 -24.72 16.82
CA PHE A 169 -10.29 -24.94 16.13
C PHE A 169 -10.20 -24.59 14.63
N PRO A 170 -10.73 -25.42 13.71
CA PRO A 170 -10.65 -25.17 12.28
C PRO A 170 -11.23 -23.81 11.85
N TYR A 171 -10.62 -23.20 10.83
CA TYR A 171 -11.23 -22.06 10.15
C TYR A 171 -12.57 -22.45 9.52
N CYS A 172 -13.39 -21.44 9.19
CA CYS A 172 -14.59 -21.69 8.40
C CYS A 172 -14.18 -22.36 7.07
N PRO A 173 -14.77 -23.51 6.70
CA PRO A 173 -14.39 -24.22 5.48
C PRO A 173 -14.56 -23.37 4.23
N GLU A 174 -13.65 -23.52 3.28
CA GLU A 174 -13.68 -22.82 1.99
C GLU A 174 -14.96 -23.12 1.20
N SER A 175 -15.54 -24.31 1.34
CA SER A 175 -16.83 -24.66 0.75
C SER A 175 -18.00 -23.82 1.28
N LEU A 176 -17.85 -23.20 2.45
CA LEU A 176 -18.88 -22.39 3.11
C LEU A 176 -18.59 -20.89 3.01
N CYS A 177 -17.33 -20.47 3.19
CA CYS A 177 -16.95 -19.05 3.16
C CYS A 177 -16.23 -18.59 1.87
N GLY A 178 -16.01 -19.50 0.92
CA GLY A 178 -15.48 -19.25 -0.42
C GLY A 178 -13.98 -18.97 -0.52
N LYS A 179 -13.24 -18.93 0.60
CA LYS A 179 -11.80 -18.62 0.62
C LYS A 179 -11.10 -19.08 1.89
N ARG A 180 -9.78 -19.22 1.85
CA ARG A 180 -8.92 -19.50 3.02
C ARG A 180 -8.16 -18.25 3.48
N PRO A 181 -7.82 -18.13 4.78
CA PRO A 181 -6.96 -17.06 5.26
C PRO A 181 -5.58 -17.09 4.59
N HIS A 182 -5.08 -15.92 4.18
CA HIS A 182 -3.67 -15.77 3.82
C HIS A 182 -2.77 -15.82 5.06
N TYR A 183 -1.46 -16.01 4.90
CA TYR A 183 -0.53 -16.19 6.01
C TYR A 183 -0.60 -15.06 7.05
N PHE A 184 -0.69 -13.81 6.60
CA PHE A 184 -0.77 -12.64 7.47
C PHE A 184 -2.13 -12.55 8.18
N GLN A 185 -3.20 -13.10 7.59
CA GLN A 185 -4.51 -13.22 8.21
C GLN A 185 -4.50 -14.34 9.27
N GLU A 186 -3.91 -15.50 8.99
CA GLU A 186 -3.71 -16.57 9.99
C GLU A 186 -2.95 -16.01 11.21
N ARG A 187 -1.88 -15.26 10.96
CA ARG A 187 -1.10 -14.59 12.01
C ARG A 187 -1.95 -13.59 12.80
N ALA A 188 -2.68 -12.69 12.12
CA ALA A 188 -3.56 -11.72 12.78
C ALA A 188 -4.58 -12.41 13.71
N ILE A 189 -5.23 -13.48 13.21
CA ILE A 189 -6.23 -14.24 13.96
C ILE A 189 -5.59 -14.91 15.18
N ARG A 190 -4.42 -15.55 15.02
CA ARG A 190 -3.68 -16.19 16.11
C ARG A 190 -3.28 -15.18 17.19
N GLU A 191 -2.72 -14.03 16.78
CA GLU A 191 -2.28 -12.99 17.70
C GLU A 191 -3.44 -12.40 18.51
N VAL A 192 -4.62 -12.21 17.91
CA VAL A 192 -5.81 -11.79 18.63
C VAL A 192 -6.28 -12.87 19.61
N ILE A 193 -6.50 -14.10 19.14
CA ILE A 193 -7.03 -15.17 19.99
C ILE A 193 -6.09 -15.44 21.18
N LEU A 194 -4.78 -15.42 20.97
CA LEU A 194 -3.79 -15.58 22.04
C LEU A 194 -3.97 -14.53 23.15
N ARG A 195 -4.18 -13.27 22.78
CA ARG A 195 -4.43 -12.17 23.71
C ARG A 195 -5.73 -12.34 24.48
N LEU A 196 -6.79 -12.73 23.78
CA LEU A 196 -8.08 -13.01 24.42
C LEU A 196 -7.98 -14.17 25.42
N MET A 197 -7.22 -15.22 25.08
CA MET A 197 -6.98 -16.35 25.97
C MET A 197 -6.13 -15.95 27.20
N ARG A 198 -5.25 -14.95 27.09
CA ARG A 198 -4.55 -14.33 28.23
C ARG A 198 -5.42 -13.37 29.06
N GLY A 199 -6.70 -13.22 28.70
CA GLY A 199 -7.65 -12.38 29.41
C GLY A 199 -7.64 -10.91 28.99
N GLN A 200 -6.92 -10.55 27.92
CA GLN A 200 -6.93 -9.16 27.44
C GLN A 200 -8.30 -8.78 26.86
N LYS A 201 -8.79 -7.58 27.20
CA LYS A 201 -10.09 -7.08 26.77
C LYS A 201 -10.02 -5.97 25.73
N ARG A 202 -8.86 -5.34 25.54
CA ARG A 202 -8.64 -4.29 24.53
C ARG A 202 -7.55 -4.75 23.58
N VAL A 203 -7.92 -4.91 22.30
CA VAL A 203 -7.04 -5.43 21.26
C VAL A 203 -7.19 -4.62 19.98
N LEU A 204 -6.07 -4.26 19.35
CA LEU A 204 -6.04 -3.52 18.07
C LEU A 204 -5.44 -4.38 16.95
N LEU A 205 -6.06 -4.35 15.77
CA LEU A 205 -5.47 -4.81 14.51
C LEU A 205 -5.29 -3.64 13.55
N THR A 206 -4.08 -3.51 12.98
CA THR A 206 -3.80 -2.48 11.97
C THR A 206 -3.45 -3.16 10.65
N MET A 207 -4.38 -3.15 9.70
CA MET A 207 -4.22 -3.87 8.43
C MET A 207 -4.67 -2.99 7.26
N ALA A 208 -3.80 -2.77 6.28
CA ALA A 208 -4.08 -1.90 5.15
C ALA A 208 -5.39 -2.23 4.42
N THR A 209 -6.02 -1.24 3.79
CA THR A 209 -7.24 -1.46 3.00
C THR A 209 -6.98 -2.48 1.88
N GLY A 210 -7.97 -3.36 1.64
CA GLY A 210 -7.84 -4.45 0.66
C GLY A 210 -7.28 -5.76 1.23
N THR A 211 -6.81 -5.79 2.48
CA THR A 211 -6.21 -6.99 3.09
C THR A 211 -7.21 -7.94 3.78
N GLY A 212 -8.51 -7.65 3.72
CA GLY A 212 -9.56 -8.55 4.22
C GLY A 212 -9.90 -8.44 5.71
N LYS A 213 -9.84 -7.24 6.31
CA LYS A 213 -10.21 -6.99 7.73
C LYS A 213 -11.51 -7.67 8.17
N THR A 214 -12.60 -7.48 7.42
CA THR A 214 -13.91 -8.09 7.73
C THR A 214 -13.85 -9.62 7.73
N PHE A 215 -13.02 -10.23 6.88
CA PHE A 215 -12.84 -11.69 6.86
C PHE A 215 -12.04 -12.18 8.06
N VAL A 216 -11.03 -11.42 8.52
CA VAL A 216 -10.30 -11.70 9.77
C VAL A 216 -11.24 -11.63 10.96
N ALA A 217 -12.07 -10.58 11.07
CA ALA A 217 -13.09 -10.45 12.11
C ALA A 217 -14.07 -11.64 12.12
N PHE A 218 -14.55 -12.03 10.94
CA PHE A 218 -15.39 -13.21 10.77
C PHE A 218 -14.72 -14.50 11.26
N GLN A 219 -13.46 -14.76 10.89
CA GLN A 219 -12.75 -15.97 11.30
C GLN A 219 -12.44 -15.99 12.80
N ILE A 220 -12.17 -14.83 13.42
CA ILE A 220 -12.03 -14.70 14.88
C ILE A 220 -13.35 -15.07 15.56
N ALA A 221 -14.46 -14.44 15.15
CA ALA A 221 -15.79 -14.75 15.69
C ALA A 221 -16.15 -16.23 15.48
N TRP A 222 -15.85 -16.79 14.31
CA TRP A 222 -16.07 -18.19 13.97
C TRP A 222 -15.35 -19.11 14.95
N LYS A 223 -14.04 -18.94 15.12
CA LYS A 223 -13.23 -19.79 16.00
C LYS A 223 -13.65 -19.64 17.47
N LEU A 224 -14.00 -18.44 17.93
CA LEU A 224 -14.46 -18.20 19.31
C LEU A 224 -15.84 -18.79 19.61
N ILE A 225 -16.78 -18.74 18.66
CA ILE A 225 -18.13 -19.28 18.82
C ILE A 225 -18.13 -20.80 18.64
N LYS A 226 -17.55 -21.31 17.55
CA LYS A 226 -17.66 -22.71 17.16
C LYS A 226 -16.81 -23.64 18.03
N SER A 227 -15.75 -23.13 18.67
CA SER A 227 -15.05 -23.84 19.74
C SER A 227 -15.81 -23.85 21.07
N GLY A 228 -16.86 -23.05 21.22
CA GLY A 228 -17.58 -22.87 22.48
C GLY A 228 -16.82 -22.03 23.52
N TRP A 229 -15.68 -21.42 23.18
CA TRP A 229 -14.87 -20.62 24.10
C TRP A 229 -15.63 -19.44 24.73
N LEU A 230 -16.46 -18.73 23.93
CA LEU A 230 -17.33 -17.67 24.46
C LEU A 230 -18.45 -18.25 25.34
N LYS A 231 -19.04 -19.38 24.94
CA LYS A 231 -20.12 -20.04 25.68
C LYS A 231 -19.65 -20.52 27.07
N GLN A 232 -18.41 -20.97 27.21
CA GLN A 232 -17.86 -21.38 28.50
C GLN A 232 -17.78 -20.23 29.53
N ARG A 233 -17.64 -18.98 29.06
CA ARG A 233 -17.65 -17.79 29.93
C ARG A 233 -19.05 -17.41 30.37
N HIS A 234 -20.08 -17.77 29.60
CA HIS A 234 -21.49 -17.50 29.88
C HIS A 234 -22.35 -18.76 29.63
N PRO A 235 -22.29 -19.76 30.52
CA PRO A 235 -22.93 -21.08 30.27
C PRO A 235 -24.44 -21.01 30.04
N ASP A 236 -25.09 -19.99 30.62
CA ASP A 236 -26.54 -19.83 30.63
C ASP A 236 -27.11 -19.17 29.37
N ARG A 237 -26.26 -18.68 28.45
CA ARG A 237 -26.71 -18.02 27.21
C ARG A 237 -25.78 -18.25 26.01
N PRO A 238 -26.26 -18.09 24.77
CA PRO A 238 -25.38 -18.06 23.60
C PRO A 238 -24.42 -16.87 23.64
N ALA A 239 -23.34 -17.00 22.85
CA ALA A 239 -22.38 -15.93 22.65
C ALA A 239 -23.02 -14.77 21.88
N ARG A 240 -22.83 -13.55 22.35
CA ARG A 240 -23.38 -12.33 21.77
C ARG A 240 -22.27 -11.42 21.27
N ILE A 241 -22.27 -11.13 19.98
CA ILE A 241 -21.26 -10.30 19.33
C ILE A 241 -21.92 -9.06 18.72
N LEU A 242 -21.33 -7.89 18.93
CA LEU A 242 -21.69 -6.66 18.25
C LEU A 242 -20.60 -6.27 17.24
N PHE A 243 -20.96 -6.15 15.97
CA PHE A 243 -20.11 -5.56 14.94
C PHE A 243 -20.56 -4.11 14.70
N LEU A 244 -19.66 -3.17 14.95
CA LEU A 244 -19.85 -1.73 14.74
C LEU A 244 -19.09 -1.25 13.53
N ALA A 245 -19.77 -0.48 12.69
CA ALA A 245 -19.18 0.19 11.54
C ALA A 245 -19.54 1.68 11.53
N ASP A 246 -18.75 2.47 10.80
CA ASP A 246 -18.98 3.91 10.61
C ASP A 246 -20.16 4.21 9.66
N ARG A 247 -20.45 3.29 8.71
CA ARG A 247 -21.42 3.52 7.63
C ARG A 247 -22.30 2.29 7.37
N VAL A 248 -23.53 2.54 6.91
CA VAL A 248 -24.51 1.49 6.57
C VAL A 248 -23.94 0.48 5.59
N VAL A 249 -23.21 0.93 4.56
CA VAL A 249 -22.62 0.03 3.55
C VAL A 249 -21.59 -0.93 4.15
N LEU A 250 -20.74 -0.43 5.05
CA LEU A 250 -19.75 -1.25 5.77
C LEU A 250 -20.43 -2.24 6.73
N ARG A 251 -21.46 -1.79 7.46
CA ARG A 251 -22.30 -2.66 8.30
C ARG A 251 -22.93 -3.80 7.49
N ASN A 252 -23.53 -3.47 6.34
CA ASN A 252 -24.19 -4.46 5.49
C ASN A 252 -23.17 -5.45 4.87
N GLN A 253 -21.98 -4.97 4.48
CA GLN A 253 -20.88 -5.82 4.02
C GLN A 253 -20.46 -6.82 5.10
N ALA A 254 -20.33 -6.38 6.35
CA ALA A 254 -20.04 -7.26 7.49
C ALA A 254 -21.18 -8.26 7.75
N TYR A 255 -22.44 -7.81 7.76
CA TYR A 255 -23.61 -8.68 7.91
C TYR A 255 -23.63 -9.81 6.88
N ASN A 256 -23.34 -9.49 5.62
CA ASN A 256 -23.26 -10.47 4.54
C ASN A 256 -22.07 -11.41 4.67
N ALA A 257 -20.89 -10.91 5.07
CA ALA A 257 -19.70 -11.74 5.29
C ALA A 257 -19.90 -12.79 6.39
N PHE A 258 -20.82 -12.55 7.34
CA PHE A 258 -21.15 -13.46 8.43
C PHE A 258 -22.30 -14.43 8.07
N SER A 259 -22.78 -14.46 6.82
CA SER A 259 -23.79 -15.42 6.38
C SER A 259 -23.47 -16.90 6.65
N PRO A 260 -22.20 -17.36 6.69
CA PRO A 260 -21.86 -18.73 7.10
C PRO A 260 -22.36 -19.15 8.50
N PHE A 261 -22.77 -18.22 9.35
CA PHE A 261 -23.36 -18.56 10.65
C PHE A 261 -24.82 -19.00 10.57
N ALA A 262 -25.53 -18.68 9.49
CA ALA A 262 -26.89 -19.16 9.27
C ALA A 262 -26.84 -20.62 8.76
N ASP A 263 -27.62 -21.49 9.37
CA ASP A 263 -27.67 -22.93 9.04
C ASP A 263 -28.96 -23.35 8.31
N GLY A 264 -29.71 -22.37 7.81
CA GLY A 264 -30.97 -22.57 7.09
C GLY A 264 -32.18 -22.82 7.98
N THR A 265 -31.99 -23.15 9.27
CA THR A 265 -33.09 -23.34 10.24
C THR A 265 -33.31 -22.10 11.11
N SER A 266 -32.24 -21.34 11.38
CA SER A 266 -32.31 -20.07 12.08
C SER A 266 -31.22 -19.12 11.57
N ASP A 267 -31.53 -17.81 11.52
CA ASP A 267 -30.53 -16.78 11.27
C ASP A 267 -30.18 -16.11 12.61
N PRO A 268 -28.95 -16.32 13.13
CA PRO A 268 -28.52 -15.70 14.38
C PRO A 268 -28.20 -14.20 14.22
N ARG A 269 -28.14 -13.71 12.97
CA ARG A 269 -27.75 -12.33 12.66
C ARG A 269 -28.90 -11.36 12.77
N TYR A 270 -28.58 -10.12 13.11
CA TYR A 270 -29.53 -9.04 13.27
C TYR A 270 -28.93 -7.70 12.88
N LEU A 271 -29.60 -6.99 11.98
CA LEU A 271 -29.30 -5.61 11.65
C LEU A 271 -30.01 -4.69 12.64
N ILE A 272 -29.25 -3.85 13.33
CA ILE A 272 -29.79 -2.81 14.19
C ILE A 272 -30.20 -1.63 13.30
N GLU A 273 -31.50 -1.38 13.20
CA GLU A 273 -32.07 -0.33 12.33
C GLU A 273 -32.77 0.79 13.10
N GLY A 274 -33.07 0.60 14.38
CA GLY A 274 -33.73 1.61 15.21
C GLY A 274 -34.31 1.04 16.49
N HIS A 275 -35.23 1.78 17.11
CA HIS A 275 -35.89 1.39 18.35
C HIS A 275 -37.20 0.61 18.11
N PRO A 276 -37.59 -0.30 19.04
CA PRO A 276 -36.75 -0.91 20.08
C PRO A 276 -35.84 -2.02 19.50
N PRO A 277 -34.69 -2.32 20.13
CA PRO A 277 -33.80 -3.36 19.63
C PRO A 277 -34.35 -4.77 19.93
N ASN A 278 -34.02 -5.73 19.06
CA ASN A 278 -34.32 -7.15 19.29
C ASN A 278 -33.22 -7.82 20.14
N LEU A 279 -33.53 -8.27 21.36
CA LEU A 279 -32.57 -8.89 22.27
C LEU A 279 -32.44 -10.43 22.15
N ASN A 280 -33.15 -11.04 21.20
CA ASN A 280 -33.24 -12.51 21.04
C ASN A 280 -32.34 -13.04 19.91
N ARG A 281 -31.26 -12.33 19.59
CA ARG A 281 -30.31 -12.67 18.53
C ARG A 281 -28.91 -12.81 19.13
N ASP A 282 -27.97 -13.30 18.32
CA ASP A 282 -26.61 -13.61 18.78
C ASP A 282 -25.57 -12.71 18.10
N LEU A 283 -25.77 -12.37 16.82
CA LEU A 283 -24.84 -11.57 16.04
C LEU A 283 -25.49 -10.26 15.62
N TYR A 284 -25.01 -9.16 16.17
CA TYR A 284 -25.58 -7.83 16.00
C TYR A 284 -24.70 -6.98 15.09
N PHE A 285 -25.32 -6.26 14.17
CA PHE A 285 -24.62 -5.38 13.23
C PHE A 285 -25.25 -4.00 13.29
N GLY A 286 -24.46 -3.00 13.69
CA GLY A 286 -24.94 -1.64 13.88
C GLY A 286 -23.98 -0.59 13.35
N ILE A 287 -24.49 0.63 13.21
CA ILE A 287 -23.66 1.82 13.01
C ILE A 287 -23.76 2.73 14.23
N TYR A 288 -22.70 3.48 14.49
CA TYR A 288 -22.62 4.36 15.65
C TYR A 288 -23.78 5.34 15.75
N GLN A 289 -24.19 5.94 14.62
CA GLN A 289 -25.28 6.90 14.56
C GLN A 289 -26.61 6.29 15.01
N THR A 290 -26.88 5.04 14.62
CA THR A 290 -28.09 4.31 15.03
C THR A 290 -28.03 3.90 16.50
N LEU A 291 -26.87 3.49 17.02
CA LEU A 291 -26.76 3.18 18.44
C LEU A 291 -26.90 4.43 19.32
N TRP A 292 -26.44 5.59 18.84
CA TRP A 292 -26.47 6.85 19.57
C TRP A 292 -27.79 7.62 19.42
N SER A 293 -28.69 7.19 18.52
CA SER A 293 -29.99 7.84 18.35
C SER A 293 -30.85 7.71 19.62
N PRO A 294 -31.45 8.80 20.13
CA PRO A 294 -32.42 8.74 21.20
C PRO A 294 -33.81 8.29 20.70
N ASP A 295 -34.59 7.67 21.58
CA ASP A 295 -36.03 7.45 21.39
C ASP A 295 -36.85 8.69 21.81
N GLU A 296 -38.19 8.54 21.79
CA GLU A 296 -39.13 9.58 22.24
C GLU A 296 -38.95 10.01 23.70
N GLU A 297 -38.33 9.16 24.53
CA GLU A 297 -38.05 9.41 25.94
C GLU A 297 -36.64 9.97 26.17
N GLY A 298 -35.87 10.21 25.09
CA GLY A 298 -34.50 10.70 25.14
C GLY A 298 -33.44 9.64 25.44
N ARG A 299 -33.82 8.35 25.57
CA ARG A 299 -32.89 7.24 25.83
C ARG A 299 -32.25 6.75 24.55
N ARG A 300 -30.92 6.67 24.54
CA ARG A 300 -30.16 6.23 23.36
C ARG A 300 -30.32 4.72 23.16
N LEU A 301 -30.24 4.27 21.90
CA LEU A 301 -30.51 2.86 21.56
C LEU A 301 -29.56 1.89 22.27
N PHE A 302 -28.28 2.24 22.43
CA PHE A 302 -27.32 1.39 23.13
C PHE A 302 -27.66 1.18 24.61
N GLU A 303 -28.28 2.16 25.27
CA GLU A 303 -28.66 2.10 26.69
C GLU A 303 -29.80 1.09 26.93
N LYS A 304 -30.52 0.69 25.88
CA LYS A 304 -31.55 -0.35 25.94
C LYS A 304 -30.97 -1.76 25.93
N PHE A 305 -29.70 -1.92 25.61
CA PHE A 305 -28.97 -3.16 25.81
C PHE A 305 -28.36 -3.16 27.22
N PRO A 306 -28.42 -4.25 27.98
CA PRO A 306 -27.66 -4.37 29.23
C PRO A 306 -26.14 -4.13 29.00
N PRO A 307 -25.42 -3.49 29.94
CA PRO A 307 -23.98 -3.27 29.84
C PRO A 307 -23.14 -4.54 29.61
N ASP A 308 -23.61 -5.68 30.13
CA ASP A 308 -23.00 -7.01 30.05
C ASP A 308 -23.62 -7.91 28.96
N PHE A 309 -24.39 -7.32 28.05
CA PHE A 309 -25.13 -8.04 27.02
C PHE A 309 -24.21 -8.71 25.98
N PHE A 310 -23.15 -8.02 25.57
CA PHE A 310 -22.20 -8.48 24.56
C PHE A 310 -20.95 -9.09 25.19
N ASP A 311 -20.45 -10.17 24.59
CA ASP A 311 -19.19 -10.80 24.98
C ASP A 311 -18.01 -10.24 24.18
N LEU A 312 -18.27 -9.85 22.93
CA LEU A 312 -17.30 -9.27 22.00
C LEU A 312 -17.93 -8.12 21.20
N VAL A 313 -17.24 -6.99 21.16
CA VAL A 313 -17.54 -5.84 20.29
C VAL A 313 -16.40 -5.69 19.28
N ILE A 314 -16.71 -5.88 18.00
CA ILE A 314 -15.79 -5.72 16.89
C ILE A 314 -16.05 -4.35 16.27
N ILE A 315 -15.00 -3.57 16.06
CA ILE A 315 -15.10 -2.20 15.59
C ILE A 315 -14.26 -2.02 14.33
N ASP A 316 -14.92 -1.78 13.20
CA ASP A 316 -14.24 -1.46 11.94
C ASP A 316 -13.99 0.05 11.82
N GLU A 317 -12.85 0.42 11.26
CA GLU A 317 -12.38 1.82 11.09
C GLU A 317 -12.37 2.63 12.40
N CYS A 318 -11.90 2.01 13.49
CA CYS A 318 -11.86 2.56 14.86
C CYS A 318 -11.03 3.86 15.06
N HIS A 319 -10.44 4.42 14.00
CA HIS A 319 -9.71 5.69 14.01
C HIS A 319 -10.58 6.90 13.63
N ARG A 320 -11.68 6.70 12.89
CA ARG A 320 -12.59 7.79 12.50
C ARG A 320 -13.48 8.24 13.65
N SER A 321 -13.62 7.38 14.63
CA SER A 321 -14.29 7.64 15.89
C SER A 321 -13.44 8.56 16.75
N GLY A 322 -13.49 9.86 16.44
CA GLY A 322 -12.98 10.90 17.32
C GLY A 322 -13.48 10.62 18.74
N TRP A 323 -12.54 10.59 19.68
CA TRP A 323 -12.85 10.46 21.09
C TRP A 323 -13.83 11.57 21.49
N GLY A 324 -15.04 11.13 21.87
CA GLY A 324 -16.23 11.97 22.00
C GLY A 324 -17.46 11.10 22.27
N THR A 325 -18.54 11.31 21.53
CA THR A 325 -19.86 10.65 21.73
C THR A 325 -19.87 9.13 21.70
N TRP A 326 -18.92 8.50 20.98
CA TRP A 326 -18.92 7.04 20.80
C TRP A 326 -18.20 6.30 21.91
N ARG A 327 -17.38 7.01 22.69
CA ARG A 327 -16.76 6.48 23.90
C ARG A 327 -17.82 5.99 24.88
N GLU A 328 -18.98 6.65 24.93
CA GLU A 328 -20.10 6.25 25.77
C GLU A 328 -20.63 4.85 25.42
N ILE A 329 -20.67 4.50 24.13
CA ILE A 329 -21.08 3.14 23.68
C ILE A 329 -20.04 2.11 24.15
N LEU A 330 -18.76 2.42 23.99
CA LEU A 330 -17.68 1.53 24.42
C LEU A 330 -17.62 1.39 25.94
N ASP A 331 -17.78 2.49 26.67
CA ASP A 331 -17.78 2.49 28.13
C ASP A 331 -18.99 1.72 28.67
N HIS A 332 -20.16 1.86 28.04
CA HIS A 332 -21.36 1.08 28.37
C HIS A 332 -21.14 -0.43 28.20
N PHE A 333 -20.52 -0.85 27.09
CA PHE A 333 -20.15 -2.25 26.86
C PHE A 333 -18.77 -2.62 27.42
N GLY A 334 -18.25 -1.87 28.39
CA GLY A 334 -16.86 -1.97 28.84
C GLY A 334 -16.46 -3.35 29.41
N GLN A 335 -17.42 -4.19 29.81
CA GLN A 335 -17.12 -5.56 30.26
C GLN A 335 -16.78 -6.51 29.11
N ALA A 336 -17.26 -6.24 27.90
CA ALA A 336 -17.00 -7.01 26.70
C ALA A 336 -15.52 -6.89 26.27
N ILE A 337 -15.09 -7.86 25.47
CA ILE A 337 -13.86 -7.75 24.70
C ILE A 337 -14.09 -6.73 23.59
N HIS A 338 -13.19 -5.78 23.39
CA HIS A 338 -13.21 -4.84 22.27
C HIS A 338 -12.06 -5.13 21.32
N LEU A 339 -12.41 -5.51 20.09
CA LEU A 339 -11.49 -5.69 18.98
C LEU A 339 -11.61 -4.51 18.03
N GLY A 340 -10.65 -3.59 18.10
CA GLY A 340 -10.51 -2.49 17.16
C GLY A 340 -9.80 -2.93 15.88
N MET A 341 -10.28 -2.49 14.73
CA MET A 341 -9.62 -2.69 13.43
C MET A 341 -9.46 -1.36 12.71
N THR A 342 -8.27 -1.10 12.17
CA THR A 342 -7.98 0.12 11.40
C THR A 342 -7.10 -0.18 10.20
N ALA A 343 -7.25 0.61 9.14
CA ALA A 343 -6.37 0.59 7.96
C ALA A 343 -5.11 1.44 8.09
N THR A 344 -5.05 2.28 9.13
CA THR A 344 -4.07 3.36 9.24
C THR A 344 -3.21 3.17 10.49
N PRO A 345 -1.87 3.26 10.37
CA PRO A 345 -0.97 3.14 11.51
C PRO A 345 -1.19 4.30 12.50
N LYS A 346 -0.48 4.24 13.64
CA LYS A 346 -0.51 5.32 14.63
C LYS A 346 -0.04 6.62 13.98
N GLN A 347 -0.87 7.65 14.09
CA GLN A 347 -0.72 9.00 13.55
C GLN A 347 -1.25 9.97 14.59
N ASP A 348 -0.91 11.25 14.49
CA ASP A 348 -1.38 12.26 15.46
C ASP A 348 -2.91 12.31 15.56
N ASP A 349 -3.59 12.17 14.42
CA ASP A 349 -5.05 12.19 14.31
C ASP A 349 -5.73 10.97 14.98
N ASN A 350 -5.00 9.91 15.34
CA ASN A 350 -5.56 8.68 15.92
C ASN A 350 -4.82 8.18 17.18
N ILE A 351 -4.02 9.02 17.84
CA ILE A 351 -3.24 8.68 19.06
C ILE A 351 -4.13 8.01 20.10
N ASP A 352 -5.32 8.59 20.33
CA ASP A 352 -6.23 8.11 21.36
C ASP A 352 -6.76 6.71 21.04
N THR A 353 -6.86 6.31 19.76
CA THR A 353 -7.28 4.95 19.37
C THR A 353 -6.26 3.93 19.87
N TYR A 354 -4.98 4.19 19.62
CA TYR A 354 -3.89 3.33 20.11
C TYR A 354 -3.80 3.36 21.64
N ALA A 355 -4.06 4.51 22.26
CA ALA A 355 -4.10 4.61 23.71
C ALA A 355 -5.20 3.73 24.33
N TYR A 356 -6.38 3.62 23.70
CA TYR A 356 -7.46 2.75 24.16
C TYR A 356 -7.15 1.27 23.93
N PHE A 357 -6.92 0.89 22.67
CA PHE A 357 -6.90 -0.52 22.27
C PHE A 357 -5.56 -1.20 22.56
N CYS A 358 -4.47 -0.44 22.70
CA CYS A 358 -3.17 -0.98 23.09
C CYS A 358 -2.87 -0.74 24.57
N ALA A 359 -3.85 -0.31 25.39
CA ALA A 359 -3.67 -0.04 26.82
C ALA A 359 -3.15 -1.25 27.62
N GLU A 360 -3.45 -2.46 27.15
CA GLU A 360 -3.08 -3.73 27.79
C GLU A 360 -1.83 -4.37 27.15
N GLU A 361 -1.27 -3.76 26.11
CA GLU A 361 -0.08 -4.24 25.42
C GLU A 361 1.20 -3.85 26.16
N GLN A 362 2.22 -4.69 26.01
CA GLN A 362 3.55 -4.40 26.55
C GLN A 362 4.23 -3.28 25.76
N GLU A 363 4.97 -2.45 26.48
CA GLU A 363 5.72 -1.35 25.89
C GLU A 363 7.07 -1.83 25.36
N VAL A 364 7.28 -1.68 24.06
CA VAL A 364 8.49 -2.11 23.34
C VAL A 364 9.21 -0.92 22.73
N ALA A 365 10.50 -1.07 22.41
CA ALA A 365 11.23 -0.07 21.64
C ALA A 365 10.61 0.08 20.24
N ILE A 366 10.54 1.32 19.74
CA ILE A 366 10.10 1.61 18.37
C ILE A 366 11.04 0.95 17.37
N ASP A 367 12.34 1.04 17.64
CA ASP A 367 13.41 0.39 16.89
C ASP A 367 14.22 -0.47 17.87
N PRO A 368 14.16 -1.81 17.76
CA PRO A 368 14.92 -2.70 18.64
C PRO A 368 16.45 -2.53 18.53
N GLU A 369 16.95 -2.08 17.38
CA GLU A 369 18.37 -1.82 17.15
C GLU A 369 18.78 -0.43 17.67
N HIS A 370 17.81 0.50 17.74
CA HIS A 370 17.99 1.88 18.22
C HIS A 370 16.95 2.26 19.29
N PRO A 371 16.98 1.66 20.50
CA PRO A 371 15.96 1.86 21.53
C PRO A 371 15.80 3.31 22.01
N GLU A 372 16.83 4.15 21.82
CA GLU A 372 16.82 5.58 22.10
C GLU A 372 15.80 6.35 21.27
N ARG A 373 15.31 5.78 20.16
CA ARG A 373 14.27 6.38 19.31
C ARG A 373 12.88 6.39 19.95
N GLY A 374 12.74 5.83 21.14
CA GLY A 374 11.53 5.86 21.95
C GLY A 374 10.84 4.51 22.05
N ARG A 375 9.76 4.48 22.82
CA ARG A 375 8.98 3.28 23.12
C ARG A 375 7.51 3.48 22.79
N TRP A 376 6.83 2.39 22.51
CA TRP A 376 5.40 2.40 22.23
C TRP A 376 4.75 1.05 22.53
N ARG A 377 3.41 1.06 22.56
CA ARG A 377 2.59 -0.14 22.69
C ARG A 377 2.03 -0.49 21.31
N PRO A 378 2.57 -1.53 20.65
CA PRO A 378 2.15 -1.87 19.30
C PRO A 378 0.77 -2.53 19.33
N PRO A 379 0.00 -2.44 18.23
CA PRO A 379 -1.21 -3.24 18.09
C PRO A 379 -0.86 -4.73 18.03
N ALA A 380 -1.85 -5.59 18.23
CA ALA A 380 -1.66 -7.03 18.28
C ALA A 380 -0.99 -7.60 17.02
N TYR A 381 -1.30 -7.02 15.87
CA TYR A 381 -0.63 -7.30 14.61
C TYR A 381 -0.75 -6.13 13.64
N GLN A 382 0.26 -6.00 12.75
CA GLN A 382 0.33 -4.98 11.72
C GLN A 382 0.62 -5.59 10.36
N TYR A 383 -0.12 -5.15 9.33
CA TYR A 383 0.15 -5.51 7.93
C TYR A 383 -0.06 -4.29 7.03
N SER A 384 1.06 -3.73 6.56
CA SER A 384 1.10 -2.45 5.86
C SER A 384 0.75 -2.57 4.37
N LEU A 385 0.45 -1.44 3.73
CA LEU A 385 0.23 -1.38 2.29
C LEU A 385 1.54 -1.77 1.56
N GLY A 386 2.67 -1.26 2.05
CA GLY A 386 4.00 -1.61 1.54
C GLY A 386 4.27 -3.12 1.56
N GLN A 387 3.99 -3.79 2.69
CA GLN A 387 4.15 -5.23 2.81
C GLN A 387 3.19 -5.99 1.88
N GLY A 388 1.93 -5.55 1.79
CA GLY A 388 0.96 -6.15 0.87
C GLY A 388 1.36 -6.08 -0.60
N ILE A 389 2.02 -4.99 -1.01
CA ILE A 389 2.58 -4.83 -2.36
C ILE A 389 3.79 -5.73 -2.56
N GLU A 390 4.70 -5.78 -1.59
CA GLU A 390 5.93 -6.60 -1.67
C GLU A 390 5.60 -8.10 -1.72
N ASP A 391 4.61 -8.54 -0.95
CA ASP A 391 4.15 -9.93 -0.99
C ASP A 391 3.35 -10.24 -2.27
N GLY A 392 2.83 -9.22 -2.95
CA GLY A 392 2.04 -9.34 -4.18
C GLY A 392 0.56 -9.65 -3.97
N PHE A 393 0.03 -9.36 -2.77
CA PHE A 393 -1.40 -9.41 -2.44
C PHE A 393 -2.14 -8.11 -2.76
N LEU A 394 -1.41 -7.00 -2.81
CA LEU A 394 -1.93 -5.69 -3.19
C LEU A 394 -1.27 -5.21 -4.49
N ALA A 395 -2.03 -4.40 -5.22
CA ALA A 395 -1.61 -3.76 -6.44
C ALA A 395 -0.54 -2.69 -6.17
N THR A 396 0.48 -2.67 -7.02
CA THR A 396 1.47 -1.56 -7.04
C THR A 396 0.88 -0.31 -7.69
N TYR A 397 1.56 0.83 -7.62
CA TYR A 397 1.06 2.11 -8.15
C TYR A 397 2.12 2.97 -8.83
N LYS A 398 1.68 3.78 -9.80
CA LYS A 398 2.45 4.88 -10.41
C LYS A 398 1.86 6.23 -9.99
N VAL A 399 2.69 7.22 -9.69
CA VAL A 399 2.23 8.57 -9.33
C VAL A 399 2.55 9.56 -10.45
N HIS A 400 1.53 10.26 -10.94
CA HIS A 400 1.63 11.38 -11.86
C HIS A 400 1.35 12.66 -11.08
N ARG A 401 2.40 13.42 -10.72
CA ARG A 401 2.21 14.74 -10.11
C ARG A 401 2.12 15.78 -11.21
N VAL A 402 1.05 16.57 -11.18
CA VAL A 402 0.78 17.61 -12.16
C VAL A 402 0.57 18.92 -11.41
N ARG A 403 1.18 20.01 -11.86
CA ARG A 403 0.93 21.35 -11.32
C ARG A 403 0.52 22.29 -12.42
N THR A 404 -0.53 23.07 -12.17
CA THR A 404 -0.91 24.17 -13.06
C THR A 404 0.00 25.37 -12.84
N THR A 405 0.01 26.32 -13.78
CA THR A 405 0.71 27.61 -13.66
C THR A 405 0.29 28.34 -12.39
N VAL A 406 -1.01 28.45 -12.13
CA VAL A 406 -1.55 29.14 -10.95
C VAL A 406 -1.24 28.42 -9.63
N ASP A 407 -1.14 27.09 -9.63
CA ASP A 407 -0.71 26.33 -8.44
C ASP A 407 0.79 26.48 -8.15
N LYS A 408 1.60 26.78 -9.17
CA LYS A 408 3.05 26.98 -9.04
C LYS A 408 3.40 28.38 -8.52
N THR A 409 2.76 29.41 -9.06
CA THR A 409 3.06 30.81 -8.74
C THR A 409 2.19 31.38 -7.63
N GLY A 410 1.04 30.78 -7.36
CA GLY A 410 -0.05 31.43 -6.63
C GLY A 410 -0.78 32.44 -7.52
N LEU A 411 -1.91 32.93 -7.02
CA LEU A 411 -2.77 33.90 -7.70
C LEU A 411 -2.86 35.18 -6.88
N ARG A 412 -2.48 36.31 -7.49
CA ARG A 412 -2.84 37.65 -7.01
C ARG A 412 -4.04 38.13 -7.83
N LEU A 413 -5.03 38.76 -7.18
CA LEU A 413 -6.23 39.22 -7.90
C LEU A 413 -5.93 40.39 -8.85
N GLU A 414 -4.91 41.20 -8.54
CA GLU A 414 -4.44 42.27 -9.40
C GLU A 414 -3.94 41.71 -10.75
N ASP A 415 -3.05 40.71 -10.70
CA ASP A 415 -2.56 40.01 -11.90
C ASP A 415 -3.70 39.39 -12.73
N ALA A 416 -4.76 38.90 -12.07
CA ALA A 416 -5.93 38.35 -12.75
C ALA A 416 -6.69 39.43 -13.53
N LEU A 417 -6.93 40.59 -12.90
CA LEU A 417 -7.58 41.73 -13.55
C LEU A 417 -6.74 42.27 -14.71
N GLU A 418 -5.42 42.31 -14.59
CA GLU A 418 -4.50 42.72 -15.66
C GLU A 418 -4.56 41.77 -16.88
N GLN A 419 -4.82 40.49 -16.65
CA GLN A 419 -5.03 39.48 -17.70
C GLN A 419 -6.44 39.58 -18.33
N GLY A 420 -7.31 40.46 -17.84
CA GLY A 420 -8.69 40.60 -18.30
C GLY A 420 -9.66 39.59 -17.69
N ALA A 421 -9.29 38.92 -16.60
CA ALA A 421 -10.18 38.01 -15.89
C ALA A 421 -11.26 38.80 -15.11
N GLU A 422 -12.48 38.26 -15.10
CA GLU A 422 -13.58 38.76 -14.28
C GLU A 422 -13.44 38.24 -12.86
N VAL A 423 -13.32 39.16 -11.89
CA VAL A 423 -13.19 38.84 -10.46
C VAL A 423 -14.47 39.23 -9.74
N PHE A 424 -15.21 38.24 -9.26
CA PHE A 424 -16.39 38.41 -8.41
C PHE A 424 -16.02 38.21 -6.94
N ILE A 425 -16.13 39.27 -6.14
CA ILE A 425 -15.89 39.24 -4.69
C ILE A 425 -17.24 39.46 -4.00
N PRO A 426 -17.74 38.50 -3.20
CA PRO A 426 -18.94 38.71 -2.40
C PRO A 426 -18.76 39.87 -1.40
N GLU A 427 -19.81 40.65 -1.15
CA GLU A 427 -19.77 41.87 -0.30
C GLU A 427 -19.18 41.66 1.11
N ASP A 428 -19.22 40.42 1.59
CA ASP A 428 -18.81 39.99 2.92
C ASP A 428 -17.38 39.43 3.01
N VAL A 429 -16.60 39.46 1.92
CA VAL A 429 -15.29 38.82 1.82
C VAL A 429 -14.18 39.85 1.63
N GLU A 430 -13.20 39.84 2.53
CA GLU A 430 -11.95 40.61 2.39
C GLU A 430 -10.92 39.81 1.58
N PRO A 431 -10.43 40.34 0.44
CA PRO A 431 -9.46 39.61 -0.37
C PRO A 431 -8.07 39.53 0.28
N ARG A 432 -7.36 38.42 0.02
CA ARG A 432 -5.94 38.24 0.31
C ARG A 432 -5.07 38.81 -0.80
N GLU A 433 -3.84 39.15 -0.46
CA GLU A 433 -2.79 39.54 -1.40
C GLU A 433 -2.42 38.40 -2.35
N ILE A 434 -2.27 37.18 -1.83
CA ILE A 434 -1.98 35.98 -2.63
C ILE A 434 -2.81 34.77 -2.16
N TYR A 435 -3.34 34.05 -3.13
CA TYR A 435 -4.04 32.79 -2.96
C TYR A 435 -3.17 31.65 -3.48
N THR A 436 -3.10 30.57 -2.72
CA THR A 436 -2.38 29.35 -3.11
C THR A 436 -3.33 28.16 -3.13
N THR A 437 -2.85 26.98 -3.54
CA THR A 437 -3.67 25.76 -3.70
C THR A 437 -4.66 25.49 -2.55
N PRO A 438 -4.31 25.60 -1.25
CA PRO A 438 -5.27 25.40 -0.17
C PRO A 438 -6.42 26.42 -0.15
N GLN A 439 -6.18 27.67 -0.58
CA GLN A 439 -7.23 28.68 -0.67
C GLN A 439 -8.13 28.49 -1.90
N PHE A 440 -7.61 27.93 -3.00
CA PHE A 440 -8.37 27.58 -4.21
C PHE A 440 -9.51 26.58 -3.97
N GLU A 441 -9.61 26.04 -2.76
CA GLU A 441 -10.64 25.07 -2.38
C GLU A 441 -11.69 25.68 -1.46
N ARG A 442 -11.25 26.55 -0.55
CA ARG A 442 -12.07 27.06 0.55
C ARG A 442 -12.57 28.47 0.32
N GLU A 443 -11.79 29.29 -0.37
CA GLU A 443 -11.97 30.74 -0.40
C GLU A 443 -12.22 31.28 -1.82
N ILE A 444 -11.64 30.64 -2.84
CA ILE A 444 -11.73 31.09 -4.22
C ILE A 444 -12.03 29.91 -5.17
N THR A 445 -12.95 30.12 -6.10
CA THR A 445 -13.31 29.18 -7.17
C THR A 445 -12.67 29.66 -8.46
N LEU A 446 -11.92 28.76 -9.12
CA LEU A 446 -11.20 29.03 -10.37
C LEU A 446 -11.67 28.06 -11.47
N PRO A 447 -12.77 28.34 -12.19
CA PRO A 447 -13.31 27.43 -13.20
C PRO A 447 -12.32 27.12 -14.34
N ASP A 448 -11.49 28.09 -14.75
CA ASP A 448 -10.48 27.89 -15.79
C ASP A 448 -9.35 26.96 -15.34
N ARG A 449 -8.97 27.02 -14.05
CA ARG A 449 -8.06 26.04 -13.45
C ARG A 449 -8.65 24.63 -13.51
N THR A 450 -9.93 24.47 -13.18
CA THR A 450 -10.61 23.17 -13.30
C THR A 450 -10.67 22.70 -14.76
N ARG A 451 -10.94 23.59 -15.71
CA ARG A 451 -10.97 23.26 -17.15
C ARG A 451 -9.59 22.78 -17.64
N ALA A 452 -8.51 23.48 -17.28
CA ALA A 452 -7.15 23.07 -17.61
C ALA A 452 -6.79 21.69 -17.02
N MET A 453 -7.16 21.45 -15.75
CA MET A 453 -6.98 20.15 -15.11
C MET A 453 -7.77 19.03 -15.80
N VAL A 454 -9.02 19.28 -16.19
CA VAL A 454 -9.87 18.29 -16.88
C VAL A 454 -9.35 18.01 -18.29
N GLN A 455 -8.94 19.02 -19.05
CA GLN A 455 -8.35 18.84 -20.37
C GLN A 455 -7.05 18.02 -20.29
N HIS A 456 -6.21 18.30 -19.31
CA HIS A 456 -5.01 17.50 -19.06
C HIS A 456 -5.36 16.07 -18.66
N LEU A 457 -6.30 15.88 -17.74
CA LEU A 457 -6.79 14.56 -17.35
C LEU A 457 -7.35 13.79 -18.55
N ALA A 458 -8.11 14.43 -19.44
CA ALA A 458 -8.64 13.81 -20.64
C ALA A 458 -7.52 13.33 -21.58
N LYS A 459 -6.46 14.13 -21.77
CA LYS A 459 -5.26 13.69 -22.52
C LYS A 459 -4.61 12.46 -21.88
N LEU A 460 -4.48 12.45 -20.55
CA LEU A 460 -3.94 11.30 -19.82
C LEU A 460 -4.84 10.06 -19.97
N LEU A 461 -6.15 10.18 -19.83
CA LEU A 461 -7.09 9.05 -19.96
C LEU A 461 -7.11 8.50 -21.39
N ARG A 462 -7.02 9.34 -22.43
CA ARG A 462 -6.86 8.88 -23.82
C ARG A 462 -5.57 8.07 -24.02
N ARG A 463 -4.48 8.50 -23.38
CA ARG A 463 -3.19 7.80 -23.41
C ARG A 463 -3.22 6.48 -22.63
N PHE A 464 -3.79 6.48 -21.42
CA PHE A 464 -3.78 5.33 -20.52
C PHE A 464 -4.81 4.26 -20.87
N GLY A 465 -5.95 4.69 -21.42
CA GLY A 465 -7.09 3.85 -21.75
C GLY A 465 -8.39 4.54 -21.34
N ILE A 466 -9.20 4.92 -22.34
CA ILE A 466 -10.46 5.64 -22.11
C ILE A 466 -11.51 4.82 -21.33
N TRP A 467 -11.29 3.52 -21.15
CA TRP A 467 -12.19 2.61 -20.42
C TRP A 467 -11.70 2.27 -19.00
N ASP A 468 -10.54 2.80 -18.59
CA ASP A 468 -9.97 2.54 -17.28
C ASP A 468 -10.78 3.26 -16.19
N LYS A 469 -11.41 2.49 -15.29
CA LYS A 469 -12.24 3.05 -14.21
C LYS A 469 -11.47 4.05 -13.36
N THR A 470 -12.02 5.25 -13.23
CA THR A 470 -11.34 6.42 -12.66
C THR A 470 -12.18 7.05 -11.56
N MET A 471 -11.59 7.23 -10.37
CA MET A 471 -12.20 7.99 -9.28
C MET A 471 -11.56 9.37 -9.17
N VAL A 472 -12.37 10.43 -9.20
CA VAL A 472 -11.90 11.81 -9.07
C VAL A 472 -12.41 12.43 -7.77
N PHE A 473 -11.48 12.84 -6.91
CA PHE A 473 -11.76 13.48 -5.63
C PHE A 473 -11.72 14.99 -5.77
N CYS A 474 -12.91 15.59 -5.73
CA CYS A 474 -13.20 17.01 -5.92
C CYS A 474 -13.40 17.72 -4.57
N VAL A 475 -13.28 19.04 -4.59
CA VAL A 475 -13.31 19.89 -3.40
C VAL A 475 -14.65 19.80 -2.67
N ASP A 476 -15.73 20.00 -3.42
CA ASP A 476 -17.11 19.98 -2.95
C ASP A 476 -18.03 19.39 -4.03
N MET A 477 -19.33 19.39 -3.78
CA MET A 477 -20.34 18.76 -4.62
C MET A 477 -20.50 19.49 -5.97
N ASP A 478 -20.42 20.83 -5.97
CA ASP A 478 -20.49 21.62 -7.18
C ASP A 478 -19.25 21.42 -8.06
N HIS A 479 -18.07 21.33 -7.45
CA HIS A 479 -16.85 20.99 -8.18
C HIS A 479 -16.94 19.57 -8.78
N ALA A 480 -17.51 18.60 -8.06
CA ALA A 480 -17.72 17.25 -8.59
C ALA A 480 -18.65 17.26 -9.81
N ARG A 481 -19.78 17.98 -9.76
CA ARG A 481 -20.70 18.15 -10.90
C ARG A 481 -20.01 18.80 -12.10
N LEU A 482 -19.23 19.86 -11.86
CA LEU A 482 -18.49 20.56 -12.92
C LEU A 482 -17.49 19.62 -13.61
N VAL A 483 -16.69 18.88 -12.83
CA VAL A 483 -15.70 17.94 -13.38
C VAL A 483 -16.36 16.79 -14.13
N ALA A 484 -17.46 16.24 -13.59
CA ALA A 484 -18.21 15.17 -14.27
C ALA A 484 -18.75 15.65 -15.62
N ARG A 485 -19.37 16.84 -15.65
CA ARG A 485 -19.89 17.44 -16.89
C ARG A 485 -18.79 17.66 -17.92
N LEU A 486 -17.66 18.26 -17.53
CA LEU A 486 -16.55 18.52 -18.46
C LEU A 486 -15.92 17.22 -19.00
N LEU A 487 -15.79 16.19 -18.18
CA LEU A 487 -15.31 14.88 -18.65
C LEU A 487 -16.34 14.16 -19.53
N GLN A 488 -17.63 14.32 -19.23
CA GLN A 488 -18.71 13.79 -20.06
C GLN A 488 -18.75 14.50 -21.43
N GLU A 489 -18.47 15.80 -21.50
CA GLU A 489 -18.35 16.55 -22.76
C GLU A 489 -17.14 16.10 -23.58
N GLU A 490 -16.01 15.79 -22.93
CA GLU A 490 -14.79 15.30 -23.61
C GLU A 490 -14.93 13.88 -24.18
N PHE A 491 -15.63 12.98 -23.47
CA PHE A 491 -15.63 11.55 -23.79
C PHE A 491 -16.98 10.99 -24.24
N GLY A 492 -18.10 11.63 -23.90
CA GLY A 492 -19.43 11.20 -24.33
C GLY A 492 -19.54 11.05 -25.84
N PRO A 493 -19.15 12.06 -26.65
CA PRO A 493 -19.15 11.96 -28.11
C PRO A 493 -18.19 10.89 -28.65
N GLU A 494 -17.03 10.70 -28.00
CA GLU A 494 -16.00 9.73 -28.42
C GLU A 494 -16.43 8.28 -28.13
N THR A 495 -17.15 8.05 -27.02
CA THR A 495 -17.51 6.71 -26.54
C THR A 495 -18.96 6.31 -26.85
N GLY A 496 -19.83 7.28 -27.16
CA GLY A 496 -21.27 7.08 -27.33
C GLY A 496 -22.02 6.80 -26.02
N LEU A 497 -21.41 7.05 -24.86
CA LEU A 497 -22.04 6.85 -23.55
C LEU A 497 -22.60 8.16 -23.01
N ASP A 498 -23.87 8.14 -22.60
CA ASP A 498 -24.52 9.27 -21.91
C ASP A 498 -24.06 9.41 -20.44
N ASN A 499 -23.46 8.36 -19.89
CA ASN A 499 -23.02 8.26 -18.49
C ASN A 499 -21.55 7.84 -18.38
N TYR A 500 -20.68 8.30 -19.28
CA TYR A 500 -19.24 8.06 -19.20
C TYR A 500 -18.67 8.59 -17.88
N ALA A 501 -18.99 9.84 -17.54
CA ALA A 501 -18.58 10.49 -16.30
C ALA A 501 -19.81 10.95 -15.49
N VAL A 502 -19.88 10.54 -14.22
CA VAL A 502 -21.03 10.83 -13.35
C VAL A 502 -20.60 11.38 -11.98
N PRO A 503 -21.41 12.26 -11.36
CA PRO A 503 -21.20 12.72 -10.00
C PRO A 503 -21.83 11.75 -8.98
N ILE A 504 -21.01 11.13 -8.12
CA ILE A 504 -21.47 10.30 -7.00
C ILE A 504 -21.34 11.13 -5.72
N ILE A 505 -22.40 11.89 -5.43
CA ILE A 505 -22.53 12.83 -4.32
C ILE A 505 -23.90 12.66 -3.63
N SER A 506 -24.06 13.17 -2.40
CA SER A 506 -25.26 12.90 -1.58
C SER A 506 -26.57 13.51 -2.10
N GLU A 507 -26.51 14.62 -2.83
CA GLU A 507 -27.70 15.34 -3.33
C GLU A 507 -28.37 14.65 -4.53
N GLU A 508 -27.68 13.77 -5.25
CA GLU A 508 -28.22 13.08 -6.44
C GLU A 508 -29.12 11.87 -6.07
N GLY A 509 -29.36 11.64 -4.78
CA GLY A 509 -30.38 10.69 -4.31
C GLY A 509 -30.16 9.24 -4.77
N GLU A 510 -31.20 8.65 -5.36
CA GLU A 510 -31.18 7.25 -5.80
C GLU A 510 -30.32 7.01 -7.05
N GLU A 511 -30.19 8.01 -7.92
CA GLU A 511 -29.44 7.85 -9.17
C GLU A 511 -27.95 7.67 -8.89
N ALA A 512 -27.38 8.46 -7.98
CA ALA A 512 -25.99 8.27 -7.54
C ALA A 512 -25.76 6.91 -6.86
N ARG A 513 -26.76 6.33 -6.17
CA ARG A 513 -26.65 4.97 -5.60
C ARG A 513 -26.57 3.93 -6.71
N ARG A 514 -27.42 4.06 -7.74
CA ARG A 514 -27.39 3.17 -8.90
C ARG A 514 -26.06 3.26 -9.65
N TRP A 515 -25.59 4.48 -9.94
CA TRP A 515 -24.27 4.68 -10.55
C TRP A 515 -23.14 4.12 -9.71
N LEU A 516 -23.23 4.23 -8.38
CA LEU A 516 -22.24 3.65 -7.48
C LEU A 516 -22.22 2.13 -7.54
N GLU A 517 -23.38 1.49 -7.56
CA GLU A 517 -23.52 0.03 -7.71
C GLU A 517 -22.97 -0.45 -9.05
N ASP A 518 -23.31 0.22 -10.15
CA ASP A 518 -22.79 -0.08 -11.48
C ASP A 518 -21.27 0.18 -11.57
N PHE A 519 -20.79 1.27 -10.96
CA PHE A 519 -19.36 1.61 -10.92
C PHE A 519 -18.54 0.59 -10.13
N ALA A 520 -19.09 0.02 -9.05
CA ALA A 520 -18.41 -0.97 -8.22
C ALA A 520 -18.24 -2.35 -8.91
N GLN A 521 -19.13 -2.70 -9.84
CA GLN A 521 -19.11 -3.98 -10.57
C GLN A 521 -18.03 -3.99 -11.65
N SER A 522 -17.09 -4.94 -11.61
CA SER A 522 -15.97 -4.99 -12.56
C SER A 522 -16.39 -5.24 -14.00
N GLU A 523 -17.46 -5.99 -14.21
CA GLU A 523 -18.05 -6.35 -15.51
C GLU A 523 -18.79 -5.19 -16.20
N LYS A 524 -19.19 -4.15 -15.45
CA LYS A 524 -19.90 -2.98 -15.99
C LYS A 524 -18.93 -2.00 -16.64
N LYS A 525 -19.16 -1.69 -17.92
CA LYS A 525 -18.35 -0.75 -18.70
C LYS A 525 -18.63 0.73 -18.39
N ALA A 526 -19.78 1.05 -17.82
CA ALA A 526 -20.18 2.41 -17.49
C ALA A 526 -20.88 2.44 -16.11
N PRO A 527 -20.73 3.51 -15.32
CA PRO A 527 -19.87 4.67 -15.60
C PRO A 527 -18.38 4.32 -15.58
N VAL A 528 -17.57 5.07 -16.32
CA VAL A 528 -16.09 4.91 -16.37
C VAL A 528 -15.43 5.85 -15.38
N VAL A 529 -15.93 7.08 -15.26
CA VAL A 529 -15.42 8.09 -14.33
C VAL A 529 -16.47 8.40 -13.28
N ALA A 530 -16.09 8.26 -12.02
CA ALA A 530 -16.90 8.67 -10.89
C ALA A 530 -16.23 9.85 -10.17
N THR A 531 -16.89 11.00 -10.15
CA THR A 531 -16.43 12.17 -9.40
C THR A 531 -17.11 12.22 -8.03
N THR A 532 -16.42 12.68 -7.00
CA THR A 532 -16.99 12.75 -5.65
C THR A 532 -16.32 13.84 -4.80
N ALA A 533 -17.05 14.36 -3.83
CA ALA A 533 -16.44 15.12 -2.73
C ALA A 533 -15.97 14.17 -1.61
N GLU A 534 -16.85 13.29 -1.13
CA GLU A 534 -16.61 12.42 0.02
C GLU A 534 -17.21 11.01 -0.07
N LEU A 535 -18.24 10.75 -0.87
CA LEU A 535 -18.95 9.46 -0.83
C LEU A 535 -18.03 8.28 -1.17
N LEU A 536 -17.17 8.41 -2.18
CA LEU A 536 -16.21 7.36 -2.54
C LEU A 536 -15.00 7.30 -1.62
N SER A 537 -14.88 8.21 -0.64
CA SER A 537 -13.76 8.17 0.30
C SER A 537 -13.86 7.01 1.29
N THR A 538 -15.08 6.50 1.56
CA THR A 538 -15.35 5.39 2.49
C THR A 538 -16.52 4.51 2.12
N GLY A 539 -16.32 3.18 2.24
CA GLY A 539 -17.39 2.19 2.15
C GLY A 539 -17.64 1.60 0.76
N VAL A 540 -16.91 2.01 -0.27
CA VAL A 540 -17.10 1.52 -1.65
C VAL A 540 -15.94 0.63 -2.08
N ASP A 541 -16.24 -0.54 -2.61
CA ASP A 541 -15.27 -1.48 -3.14
C ASP A 541 -15.30 -1.47 -4.66
N VAL A 542 -14.22 -1.00 -5.30
CA VAL A 542 -14.08 -0.95 -6.78
C VAL A 542 -12.77 -1.62 -7.18
N PRO A 543 -12.70 -2.96 -7.20
CA PRO A 543 -11.45 -3.70 -7.47
C PRO A 543 -10.81 -3.36 -8.83
N SER A 544 -11.64 -3.06 -9.82
CA SER A 544 -11.26 -2.69 -11.19
C SER A 544 -10.81 -1.23 -11.35
N CYS A 545 -10.78 -0.42 -10.28
CA CYS A 545 -10.33 0.96 -10.38
C CYS A 545 -8.83 1.05 -10.71
N LYS A 546 -8.52 1.71 -11.82
CA LYS A 546 -7.15 1.85 -12.34
C LYS A 546 -6.58 3.25 -12.16
N ASN A 547 -7.41 4.28 -11.95
CA ASN A 547 -6.94 5.65 -11.74
C ASN A 547 -7.61 6.30 -10.52
N ILE A 548 -6.80 6.87 -9.63
CA ILE A 548 -7.23 7.73 -8.51
C ILE A 548 -6.73 9.14 -8.79
N VAL A 549 -7.63 10.11 -8.85
CA VAL A 549 -7.31 11.49 -9.21
C VAL A 549 -7.62 12.42 -8.04
N PHE A 550 -6.62 13.19 -7.60
CA PHE A 550 -6.78 14.23 -6.59
C PHE A 550 -6.87 15.60 -7.26
N MET A 551 -8.09 16.17 -7.28
CA MET A 551 -8.35 17.59 -7.62
C MET A 551 -8.68 18.41 -6.36
N LYS A 552 -8.42 17.85 -5.18
CA LYS A 552 -8.55 18.49 -3.88
C LYS A 552 -7.35 18.17 -2.99
N THR A 553 -6.95 19.10 -2.13
CA THR A 553 -5.93 18.91 -1.11
C THR A 553 -6.48 17.97 -0.06
N ILE A 554 -5.63 17.03 0.34
CA ILE A 554 -5.93 16.15 1.46
C ILE A 554 -5.02 16.57 2.62
N SER A 555 -5.61 16.95 3.75
CA SER A 555 -4.87 17.30 4.95
C SER A 555 -4.66 16.11 5.88
N SER A 556 -5.62 15.19 5.94
CA SER A 556 -5.56 14.03 6.83
C SER A 556 -4.82 12.85 6.17
N PRO A 557 -3.70 12.36 6.75
CA PRO A 557 -3.02 11.16 6.29
C PRO A 557 -3.94 9.94 6.28
N VAL A 558 -4.86 9.87 7.25
CA VAL A 558 -5.83 8.79 7.38
C VAL A 558 -6.74 8.72 6.15
N LEU A 559 -7.34 9.85 5.77
CA LEU A 559 -8.22 9.93 4.60
C LEU A 559 -7.46 9.61 3.31
N PHE A 560 -6.23 10.13 3.19
CA PHE A 560 -5.37 9.85 2.04
C PHE A 560 -5.12 8.35 1.87
N LYS A 561 -4.70 7.67 2.93
CA LYS A 561 -4.45 6.21 2.93
C LYS A 561 -5.70 5.41 2.62
N GLN A 562 -6.86 5.83 3.14
CA GLN A 562 -8.14 5.19 2.82
C GLN A 562 -8.50 5.32 1.34
N ILE A 563 -8.26 6.49 0.73
CA ILE A 563 -8.50 6.71 -0.70
C ILE A 563 -7.54 5.85 -1.54
N VAL A 564 -6.23 5.96 -1.29
CA VAL A 564 -5.20 5.21 -2.04
C VAL A 564 -5.41 3.69 -1.90
N GLY A 565 -5.76 3.23 -0.70
CA GLY A 565 -6.05 1.82 -0.42
C GLY A 565 -7.30 1.26 -1.13
N ARG A 566 -8.10 2.07 -1.83
CA ARG A 566 -9.14 1.57 -2.74
C ARG A 566 -8.56 1.10 -4.05
N GLY A 567 -7.55 1.80 -4.54
CA GLY A 567 -6.80 1.43 -5.73
C GLY A 567 -5.89 0.24 -5.50
N SER A 568 -5.56 -0.13 -4.25
CA SER A 568 -4.59 -1.21 -3.97
C SER A 568 -5.13 -2.63 -4.19
N ARG A 569 -6.41 -2.81 -4.53
CA ARG A 569 -6.97 -4.16 -4.76
C ARG A 569 -6.50 -4.74 -6.08
N LEU A 570 -6.33 -6.05 -6.13
CA LEU A 570 -6.10 -6.78 -7.37
C LEU A 570 -7.46 -7.20 -7.96
N ASP A 571 -7.57 -7.12 -9.28
CA ASP A 571 -8.72 -7.67 -10.00
C ASP A 571 -8.24 -8.36 -11.29
N PRO A 572 -7.94 -9.67 -11.22
CA PRO A 572 -7.52 -10.46 -12.37
C PRO A 572 -8.54 -10.45 -13.51
N ALA A 573 -9.84 -10.26 -13.23
CA ALA A 573 -10.89 -10.29 -14.25
C ALA A 573 -10.78 -9.10 -15.21
N THR A 574 -10.23 -7.97 -14.75
CA THR A 574 -10.05 -6.75 -15.54
C THR A 574 -8.58 -6.44 -15.86
N ASP A 575 -7.70 -7.44 -15.69
CA ASP A 575 -6.24 -7.31 -15.82
C ASP A 575 -5.66 -6.18 -14.94
N LYS A 576 -6.29 -5.96 -13.78
CA LYS A 576 -5.93 -4.88 -12.87
C LYS A 576 -4.98 -5.46 -11.82
N TYR A 577 -3.69 -5.20 -12.03
CA TYR A 577 -2.60 -5.56 -11.10
C TYR A 577 -1.85 -4.35 -10.53
N TRP A 578 -2.12 -3.17 -11.06
CA TRP A 578 -1.56 -1.90 -10.62
C TRP A 578 -2.57 -0.78 -10.83
N PHE A 579 -2.29 0.43 -10.34
CA PHE A 579 -3.12 1.60 -10.55
C PHE A 579 -2.30 2.89 -10.61
N ARG A 580 -2.90 3.97 -11.09
CA ARG A 580 -2.29 5.29 -11.20
C ARG A 580 -2.88 6.23 -10.16
N ILE A 581 -2.04 7.08 -9.61
CA ILE A 581 -2.44 8.21 -8.78
C ILE A 581 -2.09 9.49 -9.53
N ILE A 582 -3.08 10.24 -9.96
CA ILE A 582 -2.91 11.52 -10.65
C ILE A 582 -3.17 12.63 -9.64
N ASP A 583 -2.15 13.40 -9.32
CA ASP A 583 -2.15 14.33 -8.20
C ASP A 583 -1.93 15.77 -8.68
N PHE A 584 -3.03 16.52 -8.76
CA PHE A 584 -3.02 17.94 -9.15
C PHE A 584 -2.77 18.90 -7.97
N THR A 585 -2.83 18.42 -6.73
CA THR A 585 -2.86 19.26 -5.51
C THR A 585 -1.75 18.93 -4.52
N GLY A 586 -0.89 17.97 -4.86
CA GLY A 586 0.21 17.51 -4.03
C GLY A 586 -0.22 16.60 -2.86
N ALA A 587 -1.39 15.96 -2.92
CA ALA A 587 -1.90 15.03 -1.90
C ALA A 587 -0.89 13.91 -1.56
N THR A 588 -0.12 13.46 -2.55
CA THR A 588 0.89 12.39 -2.42
C THR A 588 2.09 12.75 -1.56
N ARG A 589 2.17 13.99 -1.04
CA ARG A 589 3.10 14.35 0.04
C ARG A 589 2.86 13.55 1.33
N LEU A 590 1.66 12.99 1.50
CA LEU A 590 1.22 12.25 2.69
C LEU A 590 1.64 10.76 2.69
N PHE A 591 2.40 10.31 1.69
CA PHE A 591 2.99 8.97 1.69
C PHE A 591 4.09 8.83 2.75
N ASP A 592 4.04 7.76 3.53
CA ASP A 592 5.07 7.40 4.53
C ASP A 592 5.58 5.96 4.35
N GLU A 593 6.29 5.41 5.34
CA GLU A 593 6.83 4.03 5.32
C GLU A 593 5.73 2.95 5.29
N TRP A 594 4.53 3.23 5.81
CA TRP A 594 3.42 2.27 5.77
C TRP A 594 2.93 1.99 4.35
N ASP A 595 3.06 2.99 3.48
CA ASP A 595 2.55 2.95 2.11
C ASP A 595 3.59 2.46 1.10
N ARG A 596 4.85 2.34 1.53
CA ARG A 596 5.99 2.04 0.68
C ARG A 596 6.57 0.67 1.03
N PRO A 597 6.93 -0.14 0.03
CA PRO A 597 7.73 -1.34 0.29
C PRO A 597 9.03 -0.97 1.02
N ALA A 598 9.57 -1.90 1.81
CA ALA A 598 10.78 -1.67 2.60
C ALA A 598 11.92 -1.11 1.71
N GLY A 599 12.36 0.09 2.05
CA GLY A 599 13.50 0.80 1.46
C GLY A 599 14.19 1.58 2.57
N THR A 600 15.42 2.01 2.35
CA THR A 600 16.17 2.76 3.38
C THR A 600 15.38 4.02 3.76
N PRO A 601 15.07 4.22 5.06
CA PRO A 601 14.39 5.44 5.51
C PRO A 601 15.15 6.66 4.99
N PRO A 602 14.46 7.74 4.58
CA PRO A 602 15.14 9.00 4.30
C PRO A 602 15.97 9.38 5.53
N GLU A 603 17.24 9.74 5.34
CA GLU A 603 18.12 10.10 6.45
C GLU A 603 17.47 11.21 7.28
N VAL A 604 17.25 10.92 8.56
CA VAL A 604 16.80 11.90 9.55
C VAL A 604 17.79 13.07 9.53
N PRO A 605 17.32 14.34 9.63
CA PRO A 605 18.23 15.48 9.73
C PRO A 605 19.26 15.25 10.83
N ARG A 606 20.54 15.13 10.46
CA ARG A 606 21.65 15.06 11.41
C ARG A 606 22.02 16.49 11.79
N GLY A 607 21.58 16.91 12.97
CA GLY A 607 21.94 18.17 13.60
C GLY A 607 21.66 18.10 15.11
N PRO A 608 22.22 19.00 15.93
CA PRO A 608 21.94 19.03 17.35
C PRO A 608 20.45 19.30 17.60
N PHE A 609 19.80 18.42 18.37
CA PHE A 609 18.41 18.56 18.83
C PHE A 609 18.38 19.32 20.14
N THR A 610 18.82 20.57 20.13
CA THR A 610 18.95 21.39 21.36
C THR A 610 18.15 22.69 21.31
N ALA A 611 17.45 22.97 20.21
CA ALA A 611 16.64 24.17 20.10
C ALA A 611 15.36 24.06 20.95
N ILE A 612 14.89 25.19 21.46
CA ILE A 612 13.67 25.30 22.26
C ILE A 612 12.76 26.34 21.62
N ILE A 613 11.47 26.05 21.47
CA ILE A 613 10.45 27.03 21.11
C ILE A 613 9.54 27.24 22.31
N ARG A 614 9.42 28.49 22.78
CA ARG A 614 8.41 28.92 23.75
C ARG A 614 7.44 29.88 23.09
N GLY A 615 6.17 29.83 23.46
CA GLY A 615 5.24 30.81 22.92
C GLY A 615 3.93 30.91 23.65
N THR A 616 3.13 31.88 23.24
CA THR A 616 1.77 32.10 23.77
C THR A 616 0.77 32.21 22.63
N VAL A 617 -0.36 31.53 22.77
CA VAL A 617 -1.49 31.58 21.84
C VAL A 617 -2.55 32.53 22.38
N PHE A 618 -3.02 33.44 21.54
CA PHE A 618 -4.00 34.46 21.93
C PHE A 618 -4.98 34.79 20.81
N HIS A 619 -6.12 35.35 21.17
CA HIS A 619 -7.17 35.76 20.26
C HIS A 619 -6.74 37.02 19.50
N ALA A 620 -6.68 36.96 18.17
CA ALA A 620 -6.12 38.03 17.35
C ALA A 620 -6.87 39.38 17.44
N GLN A 621 -8.17 39.36 17.74
CA GLN A 621 -9.00 40.57 17.87
C GLN A 621 -9.15 41.08 19.31
N THR A 622 -9.43 40.19 20.28
CA THR A 622 -9.66 40.61 21.67
C THR A 622 -8.39 40.67 22.51
N GLY A 623 -7.31 39.98 22.08
CA GLY A 623 -6.07 39.86 22.84
C GLY A 623 -6.08 38.78 23.93
N ASP A 624 -7.22 38.12 24.14
CA ASP A 624 -7.38 37.13 25.23
C ASP A 624 -6.50 35.89 25.02
N ARG A 625 -5.91 35.37 26.09
CA ARG A 625 -5.12 34.13 26.04
C ARG A 625 -6.02 32.93 25.76
N ILE A 626 -5.60 32.05 24.85
CA ILE A 626 -6.39 30.89 24.46
C ILE A 626 -5.85 29.67 25.22
N VAL A 627 -6.59 29.25 26.24
CA VAL A 627 -6.28 28.07 27.07
C VAL A 627 -6.73 26.80 26.36
N GLY A 628 -5.90 25.74 26.39
CA GLY A 628 -6.23 24.45 25.81
C GLY A 628 -6.10 24.36 24.28
N ALA A 629 -5.57 25.39 23.61
CA ALA A 629 -5.17 25.31 22.20
C ALA A 629 -4.11 24.21 22.01
N SER A 630 -4.29 23.40 20.97
CA SER A 630 -3.39 22.33 20.55
C SER A 630 -2.27 22.91 19.69
N VAL A 631 -1.02 22.73 20.13
CA VAL A 631 0.19 23.19 19.44
C VAL A 631 1.06 21.99 19.09
N SER A 632 1.55 21.91 17.86
CA SER A 632 2.50 20.89 17.41
C SER A 632 3.66 21.51 16.61
N VAL A 633 4.86 20.94 16.69
CA VAL A 633 6.02 21.35 15.87
C VAL A 633 6.40 20.22 14.93
N ARG A 634 6.39 20.50 13.64
CA ARG A 634 6.77 19.57 12.58
C ARG A 634 8.18 19.89 12.08
N THR A 635 9.10 18.96 12.29
CA THR A 635 10.54 19.09 12.01
C THR A 635 10.96 18.33 10.74
N GLY A 636 10.05 17.53 10.17
CA GLY A 636 10.26 16.84 8.90
C GLY A 636 8.96 16.24 8.34
N PRO A 637 9.00 15.56 7.19
CA PRO A 637 7.81 15.02 6.50
C PRO A 637 6.94 14.10 7.37
N ASN A 638 7.55 13.38 8.33
CA ASN A 638 6.89 12.46 9.27
C ASN A 638 7.39 12.63 10.71
N MET A 639 8.00 13.77 11.04
CA MET A 639 8.48 14.05 12.40
C MET A 639 7.73 15.25 12.96
N GLN A 640 6.88 14.99 13.94
CA GLN A 640 6.14 15.99 14.67
C GLN A 640 6.31 15.75 16.18
N GLN A 641 6.57 16.82 16.93
CA GLN A 641 6.46 16.85 18.39
C GLN A 641 5.14 17.52 18.77
N GLY A 642 4.46 16.98 19.78
CA GLY A 642 3.12 17.41 20.18
C GLY A 642 2.01 16.51 19.61
N PRO A 643 0.72 16.87 19.77
CA PRO A 643 0.27 18.16 20.28
C PRO A 643 0.45 18.31 21.80
N ILE A 644 0.91 19.49 22.21
CA ILE A 644 0.80 19.95 23.59
C ILE A 644 -0.36 20.95 23.69
N ARG A 645 -1.03 20.98 24.85
CA ARG A 645 -2.07 21.96 25.11
C ARG A 645 -1.48 23.16 25.81
N THR A 646 -1.92 24.35 25.40
CA THR A 646 -1.59 25.60 26.09
C THR A 646 -2.15 25.63 27.51
N ASP A 647 -1.38 26.21 28.42
CA ASP A 647 -1.73 26.34 29.84
C ASP A 647 -2.73 27.48 30.11
N GLU A 648 -2.96 27.79 31.39
CA GLU A 648 -3.86 28.86 31.85
C GLU A 648 -3.46 30.27 31.35
N ASN A 649 -2.20 30.46 30.96
CA ASN A 649 -1.68 31.69 30.37
C ASN A 649 -1.65 31.65 28.84
N GLY A 650 -2.19 30.59 28.22
CA GLY A 650 -2.10 30.34 26.79
C GLY A 650 -0.69 29.96 26.33
N ALA A 651 0.23 29.60 27.25
CA ALA A 651 1.63 29.35 26.94
C ALA A 651 1.91 27.89 26.55
N PHE A 652 2.95 27.68 25.74
CA PHE A 652 3.42 26.38 25.29
C PHE A 652 4.95 26.34 25.18
N VAL A 653 5.55 25.16 25.33
CA VAL A 653 7.01 24.96 25.23
C VAL A 653 7.32 23.64 24.52
N PHE A 654 8.21 23.69 23.53
CA PHE A 654 8.82 22.54 22.88
C PHE A 654 10.33 22.57 23.11
N GLU A 655 10.90 21.44 23.53
CA GLU A 655 12.32 21.26 23.80
C GLU A 655 12.89 20.15 22.93
N GLY A 656 14.19 20.18 22.65
CA GLY A 656 14.85 19.14 21.87
C GLY A 656 14.52 19.19 20.37
N LEU A 657 14.37 20.40 19.81
CA LEU A 657 14.10 20.60 18.39
C LEU A 657 15.41 20.69 17.58
N PRO A 658 15.42 20.24 16.31
CA PRO A 658 16.59 20.38 15.45
C PRO A 658 16.77 21.83 15.03
N ALA A 659 18.03 22.29 14.96
CA ALA A 659 18.35 23.58 14.35
C ALA A 659 17.96 23.59 12.86
N GLY A 660 17.28 24.66 12.42
CA GLY A 660 16.77 24.84 11.07
C GLY A 660 15.31 25.29 11.03
N THR A 661 14.72 25.27 9.84
CA THR A 661 13.31 25.66 9.64
C THR A 661 12.37 24.54 10.09
N VAL A 662 11.52 24.82 11.08
CA VAL A 662 10.46 23.92 11.55
C VAL A 662 9.10 24.56 11.35
N THR A 663 8.03 23.77 11.28
CA THR A 663 6.65 24.26 11.10
C THR A 663 5.85 24.10 12.38
N LEU A 664 5.52 25.21 13.05
CA LEU A 664 4.63 25.26 14.19
C LEU A 664 3.16 25.27 13.71
N ILE A 665 2.34 24.37 14.22
CA ILE A 665 0.92 24.22 13.89
C ILE A 665 0.12 24.51 15.16
N VAL A 666 -0.84 25.42 15.09
CA VAL A 666 -1.70 25.79 16.22
C VAL A 666 -3.17 25.63 15.83
N ASN A 667 -3.93 24.93 16.67
CA ASN A 667 -5.35 24.66 16.49
C ASN A 667 -6.12 24.92 17.78
N ALA A 668 -7.26 25.61 17.71
CA ALA A 668 -8.18 25.81 18.82
C ALA A 668 -9.63 25.74 18.32
N PRO A 669 -10.56 25.12 19.06
CA PRO A 669 -11.98 25.06 18.66
C PRO A 669 -12.58 26.44 18.43
N GLY A 670 -13.23 26.64 17.28
CA GLY A 670 -13.82 27.94 16.91
C GLY A 670 -12.81 28.96 16.37
N PHE A 671 -11.58 28.55 16.06
CA PHE A 671 -10.54 29.38 15.45
C PHE A 671 -9.96 28.73 14.19
N ILE A 672 -9.51 29.57 13.26
CA ILE A 672 -8.83 29.11 12.04
C ILE A 672 -7.46 28.54 12.43
N ARG A 673 -7.20 27.27 12.05
CA ARG A 673 -5.89 26.62 12.18
C ARG A 673 -4.79 27.50 11.57
N ARG A 674 -3.71 27.70 12.32
CA ARG A 674 -2.57 28.51 11.89
C ARG A 674 -1.30 27.67 11.79
N GLU A 675 -0.57 27.81 10.68
CA GLU A 675 0.75 27.22 10.49
C GLU A 675 1.79 28.32 10.32
N LEU A 676 2.91 28.20 11.02
CA LEU A 676 4.01 29.16 11.03
C LEU A 676 5.31 28.42 10.75
N ARG A 677 6.06 28.85 9.74
CA ARG A 677 7.45 28.42 9.58
C ARG A 677 8.33 29.28 10.48
N VAL A 678 9.11 28.63 11.31
CA VAL A 678 10.00 29.29 12.27
C VAL A 678 11.40 28.74 12.11
N GLU A 679 12.39 29.62 12.06
CA GLU A 679 13.79 29.22 12.09
C GLU A 679 14.25 29.07 13.53
N THR A 680 14.87 27.93 13.81
CA THR A 680 15.42 27.61 15.13
C THR A 680 16.93 27.45 15.02
N LEU A 681 17.65 27.88 16.05
CA LEU A 681 19.10 27.75 16.14
C LEU A 681 19.45 26.78 17.28
N ALA A 682 20.59 26.09 17.15
CA ALA A 682 21.06 25.16 18.17
C ALA A 682 21.30 25.90 19.50
N ASP A 683 20.90 25.28 20.61
CA ASP A 683 21.07 25.80 21.97
C ASP A 683 20.36 27.15 22.26
N GLU A 684 19.45 27.58 21.39
CA GLU A 684 18.70 28.83 21.55
C GLU A 684 17.21 28.61 21.88
N ILE A 685 16.64 29.59 22.60
CA ILE A 685 15.21 29.65 22.92
C ILE A 685 14.53 30.67 22.00
N LEU A 686 13.74 30.19 21.05
CA LEU A 686 12.89 31.04 20.23
C LEU A 686 11.58 31.33 20.96
N THR A 687 11.26 32.60 21.21
CA THR A 687 9.98 33.02 21.79
C THR A 687 9.03 33.53 20.69
N ILE A 688 7.81 33.00 20.61
CA ILE A 688 6.84 33.34 19.59
C ILE A 688 5.43 33.62 20.15
N GLU A 689 4.80 34.69 19.67
CA GLU A 689 3.39 34.95 19.95
C GLU A 689 2.53 34.53 18.74
N VAL A 690 1.48 33.73 18.99
CA VAL A 690 0.65 33.15 17.94
C VAL A 690 -0.79 33.67 18.04
N PRO A 691 -1.18 34.67 17.22
CA PRO A 691 -2.57 35.11 17.16
C PRO A 691 -3.44 34.10 16.41
N LEU A 692 -4.58 33.70 16.96
CA LEU A 692 -5.61 32.93 16.26
C LEU A 692 -6.81 33.81 15.93
N LYS A 693 -7.31 33.70 14.70
CA LYS A 693 -8.53 34.40 14.25
C LYS A 693 -9.75 33.49 14.46
N PRO A 694 -10.87 33.99 14.96
CA PRO A 694 -12.09 33.20 15.12
C PRO A 694 -12.60 32.70 13.76
N GLU A 695 -13.12 31.49 13.75
CA GLU A 695 -13.67 30.82 12.58
C GLU A 695 -15.00 31.50 12.21
N ARG A 696 -15.06 32.18 11.06
CA ARG A 696 -16.30 32.78 10.55
C ARG A 696 -17.14 31.68 9.86
N LYS A 697 -18.44 31.60 10.18
CA LYS A 697 -19.39 30.78 9.40
C LYS A 697 -19.36 31.22 7.93
N GLY A 698 -19.31 30.23 7.03
CA GLY A 698 -18.99 30.40 5.61
C GLY A 698 -19.78 31.52 4.92
N ARG A 699 -19.03 32.47 4.37
CA ARG A 699 -19.47 33.49 3.40
C ARG A 699 -19.06 33.02 2.00
N GLY A 700 -19.68 33.57 0.95
CA GLY A 700 -19.49 33.13 -0.44
C GLY A 700 -18.01 33.06 -0.86
N LYS A 701 -17.68 32.20 -1.84
CA LYS A 701 -16.33 32.11 -2.41
C LYS A 701 -16.11 33.24 -3.42
N ILE A 702 -14.89 33.79 -3.47
CA ILE A 702 -14.47 34.64 -4.59
C ILE A 702 -14.50 33.77 -5.85
N ARG A 703 -14.95 34.30 -6.98
CA ARG A 703 -14.93 33.60 -8.26
C ARG A 703 -14.09 34.41 -9.24
N VAL A 704 -13.16 33.74 -9.92
CA VAL A 704 -12.34 34.37 -10.96
C VAL A 704 -12.49 33.58 -12.25
N GLU A 705 -12.92 34.24 -13.32
CA GLU A 705 -13.16 33.64 -14.64
C GLU A 705 -12.40 34.39 -15.72
N GLY A 706 -11.97 33.70 -16.78
CA GLY A 706 -11.15 34.29 -17.84
C GLY A 706 -9.66 34.29 -17.54
N LEU A 707 -9.19 33.40 -16.65
CA LEU A 707 -7.75 33.21 -16.39
C LEU A 707 -7.10 32.31 -17.44
N GLU A 708 -5.91 32.68 -17.91
CA GLU A 708 -5.06 31.77 -18.69
C GLU A 708 -4.36 30.79 -17.74
N VAL A 709 -4.75 29.50 -17.81
CA VAL A 709 -4.18 28.44 -16.96
C VAL A 709 -3.66 27.29 -17.81
N ASP A 710 -2.36 27.02 -17.67
CA ASP A 710 -1.66 25.92 -18.33
C ASP A 710 -1.06 24.93 -17.32
N ILE A 711 -0.50 23.83 -17.83
CA ILE A 711 0.25 22.85 -17.03
C ILE A 711 1.71 23.28 -16.96
N ALA A 712 2.19 23.59 -15.76
CA ALA A 712 3.53 24.14 -15.54
C ALA A 712 4.59 23.04 -15.35
N ASP A 713 4.27 21.98 -14.60
CA ASP A 713 5.18 20.88 -14.33
C ASP A 713 4.40 19.55 -14.36
N GLU A 714 4.96 18.53 -15.02
CA GLU A 714 4.50 17.14 -14.95
C GLU A 714 5.68 16.24 -14.54
N ALA A 715 5.50 15.42 -13.51
CA ALA A 715 6.50 14.47 -13.05
C ALA A 715 5.86 13.09 -12.81
N ILE A 716 6.42 12.07 -13.47
CA ILE A 716 6.04 10.67 -13.29
C ILE A 716 7.01 10.04 -12.28
N PHE A 717 6.49 9.61 -11.15
CA PHE A 717 7.24 8.84 -10.17
C PHE A 717 6.83 7.37 -10.30
N ILE A 718 7.79 6.54 -10.73
CA ILE A 718 7.71 5.10 -10.51
C ILE A 718 8.38 4.83 -9.18
N ILE A 719 7.58 4.47 -8.18
CA ILE A 719 8.11 4.15 -6.86
C ILE A 719 8.66 2.72 -6.91
N GLU A 720 9.96 2.57 -7.16
CA GLU A 720 10.65 1.33 -6.85
C GLU A 720 11.87 1.57 -5.95
N ALA A 721 11.66 1.21 -4.67
CA ALA A 721 12.63 0.74 -3.66
C ALA A 721 13.57 1.72 -2.94
N THR A 722 13.69 3.01 -3.29
CA THR A 722 14.67 3.91 -2.62
C THR A 722 14.09 4.99 -1.72
N GLY A 723 12.77 5.22 -1.74
CA GLY A 723 12.13 6.27 -0.92
C GLY A 723 12.55 7.71 -1.25
N GLN A 724 13.50 7.93 -2.17
CA GLN A 724 13.95 9.24 -2.59
C GLN A 724 13.02 9.85 -3.63
N GLN A 725 12.56 11.06 -3.34
CA GLN A 725 11.85 11.91 -4.29
C GLN A 725 12.90 12.64 -5.11
N LEU A 726 13.01 12.31 -6.40
CA LEU A 726 13.81 13.07 -7.34
C LEU A 726 12.85 13.70 -8.34
N SER A 727 12.92 15.02 -8.52
CA SER A 727 12.34 15.69 -9.68
C SER A 727 12.88 15.06 -10.98
N LEU A 728 12.19 15.28 -12.10
CA LEU A 728 12.66 14.80 -13.41
C LEU A 728 14.11 15.23 -13.68
N GLN A 729 14.47 16.46 -13.28
CA GLN A 729 15.83 16.98 -13.40
C GLN A 729 16.82 16.28 -12.48
N GLU A 730 16.45 16.00 -11.23
CA GLU A 730 17.30 15.27 -10.29
C GLU A 730 17.48 13.80 -10.68
N TYR A 731 16.42 13.15 -11.19
CA TYR A 731 16.46 11.79 -11.69
C TYR A 731 17.31 11.68 -12.96
N ARG A 732 17.21 12.67 -13.86
CA ARG A 732 18.11 12.83 -15.00
C ARG A 732 19.56 12.98 -14.55
N ASN A 733 19.84 13.85 -13.58
CA ASN A 733 21.20 14.07 -13.05
C ASN A 733 21.75 12.84 -12.31
N TYR A 734 20.90 12.10 -11.58
CA TYR A 734 21.25 10.84 -10.95
C TYR A 734 21.59 9.77 -11.98
N THR A 735 20.77 9.64 -13.02
CA THR A 735 21.00 8.74 -14.15
C THR A 735 22.30 9.08 -14.86
N ALA A 736 22.55 10.36 -15.15
CA ALA A 736 23.80 10.82 -15.76
C ALA A 736 25.03 10.38 -14.94
N ARG A 737 25.01 10.60 -13.61
CA ARG A 737 26.11 10.19 -12.73
C ARG A 737 26.36 8.69 -12.76
N LYS A 738 25.31 7.87 -12.72
CA LYS A 738 25.44 6.40 -12.75
C LYS A 738 25.93 5.89 -14.10
N VAL A 739 25.44 6.44 -15.20
CA VAL A 739 25.94 6.13 -16.55
C VAL A 739 27.41 6.51 -16.66
N LEU A 740 27.82 7.69 -16.18
CA LEU A 740 29.23 8.12 -16.19
C LEU A 740 30.14 7.25 -15.32
N GLN A 741 29.64 6.70 -14.21
CA GLN A 741 30.40 5.77 -13.37
C GLN A 741 30.69 4.44 -14.08
N ALA A 742 29.70 3.89 -14.78
CA ALA A 742 29.83 2.62 -15.48
C ALA A 742 30.49 2.77 -16.87
N ALA A 743 30.28 3.92 -17.52
CA ALA A 743 30.79 4.26 -18.84
C ALA A 743 31.33 5.70 -18.82
N PRO A 744 32.61 5.92 -18.49
CA PRO A 744 33.17 7.28 -18.36
C PRO A 744 33.25 8.07 -19.66
N THR A 745 33.19 7.40 -20.81
CA THR A 745 33.25 8.02 -22.14
C THR A 745 32.15 7.48 -23.04
N ARG A 746 31.78 8.25 -24.08
CA ARG A 746 30.85 7.78 -25.12
C ARG A 746 31.37 6.49 -25.79
N GLN A 747 32.69 6.35 -25.93
CA GLN A 747 33.32 5.15 -26.50
C GLN A 747 33.09 3.93 -25.63
N THR A 748 33.27 4.06 -24.32
CA THR A 748 32.99 2.97 -23.36
C THR A 748 31.52 2.60 -23.35
N LEU A 749 30.60 3.59 -23.42
CA LEU A 749 29.17 3.32 -23.49
C LEU A 749 28.81 2.52 -24.75
N ARG A 750 29.39 2.88 -25.90
CA ARG A 750 29.22 2.15 -27.17
C ARG A 750 29.71 0.71 -27.07
N GLU A 751 30.90 0.49 -26.52
CA GLU A 751 31.49 -0.86 -26.37
C GLU A 751 30.64 -1.76 -25.46
N ILE A 752 30.07 -1.20 -24.39
CA ILE A 752 29.10 -1.89 -23.54
C ILE A 752 27.82 -2.20 -24.34
N TRP A 753 27.32 -1.24 -25.12
CA TRP A 753 26.03 -1.36 -25.80
C TRP A 753 26.00 -2.39 -26.93
N ILE A 754 27.08 -2.47 -27.71
CA ILE A 754 27.18 -3.42 -28.83
C ILE A 754 27.29 -4.87 -28.33
N ASN A 755 27.94 -5.09 -27.18
CA ASN A 755 28.10 -6.42 -26.61
C ASN A 755 26.85 -6.83 -25.79
N ARG A 756 26.20 -7.93 -26.17
CA ARG A 756 24.96 -8.42 -25.53
C ARG A 756 25.09 -8.62 -24.02
N GLU A 757 26.13 -9.34 -23.58
CA GLU A 757 26.30 -9.69 -22.17
C GLU A 757 26.60 -8.45 -21.31
N LYS A 758 27.48 -7.57 -21.81
CA LYS A 758 27.79 -6.30 -21.14
C LYS A 758 26.59 -5.36 -21.11
N ARG A 759 25.84 -5.22 -22.22
CA ARG A 759 24.61 -4.42 -22.28
C ARG A 759 23.59 -4.90 -21.26
N ARG A 760 23.34 -6.22 -21.21
CA ARG A 760 22.39 -6.80 -20.26
C ARG A 760 22.82 -6.57 -18.82
N ALA A 761 24.08 -6.84 -18.48
CA ALA A 761 24.61 -6.60 -17.14
C ALA A 761 24.52 -5.12 -16.75
N PHE A 762 24.84 -4.21 -17.68
CA PHE A 762 24.75 -2.77 -17.47
C PHE A 762 23.30 -2.31 -17.23
N LEU A 763 22.34 -2.78 -18.03
CA LEU A 763 20.92 -2.47 -17.82
C LEU A 763 20.39 -3.08 -16.51
N GLU A 764 20.83 -4.27 -16.13
CA GLU A 764 20.48 -4.87 -14.83
C GLU A 764 21.06 -4.07 -13.66
N ASP A 765 22.29 -3.54 -13.77
CA ASP A 765 22.91 -2.69 -12.74
C ASP A 765 22.21 -1.33 -12.61
N LEU A 766 21.85 -0.72 -13.74
CA LEU A 766 21.01 0.49 -13.75
C LEU A 766 19.66 0.23 -13.06
N ARG A 767 18.99 -0.89 -13.36
CA ARG A 767 17.72 -1.27 -12.72
C ARG A 767 17.86 -1.53 -11.22
N ARG A 768 18.95 -2.18 -10.79
CA ARG A 768 19.27 -2.34 -9.35
C ARG A 768 19.48 -0.99 -8.65
N SER A 769 19.94 0.02 -9.39
CA SER A 769 20.07 1.41 -8.94
C SER A 769 18.80 2.24 -9.16
N SER A 770 17.65 1.62 -9.45
CA SER A 770 16.36 2.25 -9.76
C SER A 770 16.37 3.18 -10.98
N ILE A 771 17.24 2.92 -11.96
CA ILE A 771 17.30 3.62 -13.24
C ILE A 771 16.64 2.74 -14.30
N TYR A 772 15.53 3.23 -14.85
CA TYR A 772 14.78 2.59 -15.93
C TYR A 772 14.82 3.51 -17.15
N PRO A 773 15.72 3.25 -18.12
CA PRO A 773 15.87 4.11 -19.29
C PRO A 773 14.56 4.29 -20.06
N GLU A 774 13.69 3.27 -20.10
CA GLU A 774 12.42 3.30 -20.81
C GLU A 774 11.45 4.31 -20.16
N VAL A 775 11.45 4.38 -18.83
CA VAL A 775 10.64 5.29 -18.02
C VAL A 775 11.14 6.72 -18.15
N LEU A 776 12.47 6.87 -18.17
CA LEU A 776 13.10 8.17 -18.38
C LEU A 776 12.83 8.71 -19.79
N ALA A 777 12.82 7.83 -20.79
CA ALA A 777 12.42 8.17 -22.16
C ALA A 777 10.99 8.70 -22.19
N GLU A 778 10.08 7.97 -21.55
CA GLU A 778 8.68 8.33 -21.47
C GLU A 778 8.45 9.68 -20.76
N ALA A 779 9.12 9.90 -19.63
CA ALA A 779 9.00 11.13 -18.84
C ALA A 779 9.59 12.37 -19.54
N LEU A 780 10.56 12.18 -20.44
CA LEU A 780 11.16 13.26 -21.23
C LEU A 780 10.48 13.49 -22.59
N GLY A 781 9.41 12.75 -22.91
CA GLY A 781 8.76 12.83 -24.23
C GLY A 781 9.58 12.21 -25.36
N PHE A 782 10.48 11.28 -25.02
CA PHE A 782 11.45 10.64 -25.89
C PHE A 782 11.17 9.14 -26.10
N SER A 783 9.91 8.70 -26.09
CA SER A 783 9.53 7.27 -26.19
C SER A 783 10.02 6.58 -27.48
N GLU A 784 10.20 7.36 -28.56
CA GLU A 784 10.69 6.86 -29.86
C GLU A 784 12.22 6.89 -29.99
N VAL A 785 12.91 7.48 -29.00
CA VAL A 785 14.36 7.61 -28.95
C VAL A 785 15.01 6.26 -28.67
N ASP A 786 16.11 5.97 -29.36
CA ASP A 786 16.87 4.75 -29.05
C ASP A 786 17.49 4.84 -27.65
N THR A 787 17.44 3.77 -26.88
CA THR A 787 17.87 3.79 -25.48
C THR A 787 19.36 4.15 -25.33
N TYR A 788 20.21 3.78 -26.30
CA TYR A 788 21.60 4.24 -26.33
C TYR A 788 21.68 5.77 -26.45
N ASP A 789 20.94 6.36 -27.39
CA ASP A 789 20.95 7.80 -27.62
C ASP A 789 20.40 8.58 -26.44
N LEU A 790 19.38 8.04 -25.77
CA LEU A 790 18.86 8.61 -24.53
C LEU A 790 19.95 8.67 -23.45
N LEU A 791 20.60 7.54 -23.17
CA LEU A 791 21.65 7.46 -22.15
C LEU A 791 22.87 8.32 -22.53
N ALA A 792 23.23 8.35 -23.82
CA ALA A 792 24.32 9.17 -24.33
C ALA A 792 23.99 10.68 -24.25
N HIS A 793 22.74 11.05 -24.52
CA HIS A 793 22.26 12.42 -24.37
C HIS A 793 22.29 12.88 -22.91
N ILE A 794 21.85 12.03 -21.99
CA ILE A 794 21.81 12.34 -20.56
C ILE A 794 23.21 12.47 -19.97
N ALA A 795 24.13 11.56 -20.32
CA ALA A 795 25.47 11.52 -19.74
C ALA A 795 26.47 12.47 -20.43
N PHE A 796 26.34 12.69 -21.74
CA PHE A 796 27.36 13.37 -22.54
C PHE A 796 26.81 14.48 -23.45
N ALA A 797 25.55 14.87 -23.30
CA ALA A 797 24.88 15.86 -24.16
C ALA A 797 24.95 15.52 -25.66
N SER A 798 24.97 14.23 -26.00
CA SER A 798 24.93 13.77 -27.40
C SER A 798 23.62 14.14 -28.09
N PRO A 799 23.59 14.29 -29.43
CA PRO A 799 22.36 14.44 -30.18
C PRO A 799 21.41 13.25 -29.97
N ILE A 800 20.12 13.54 -29.81
CA ILE A 800 19.06 12.54 -29.69
C ILE A 800 18.73 11.99 -31.08
N ARG A 801 18.53 10.68 -31.19
CA ARG A 801 18.04 10.03 -32.41
C ARG A 801 16.99 8.97 -32.08
N THR A 802 15.96 8.92 -32.91
CA THR A 802 14.94 7.86 -32.85
C THR A 802 15.46 6.55 -33.40
N ARG A 803 14.83 5.44 -33.01
CA ARG A 803 15.11 4.12 -33.60
C ARG A 803 14.90 4.14 -35.12
N SER A 804 13.87 4.86 -35.58
CA SER A 804 13.57 5.07 -37.00
C SER A 804 14.66 5.85 -37.74
N GLU A 805 15.20 6.91 -37.12
CA GLU A 805 16.33 7.66 -37.67
C GLU A 805 17.60 6.82 -37.74
N ARG A 806 17.90 6.01 -36.71
CA ARG A 806 19.05 5.08 -36.72
C ARG A 806 18.93 4.03 -37.83
N ALA A 807 17.77 3.40 -37.97
CA ALA A 807 17.54 2.41 -39.03
C ALA A 807 17.67 3.05 -40.43
N THR A 808 17.13 4.26 -40.60
CA THR A 808 17.23 4.99 -41.87
C THR A 808 18.68 5.39 -42.19
N ALA A 809 19.42 5.90 -41.19
CA ALA A 809 20.83 6.26 -41.33
C ALA A 809 21.69 5.04 -41.67
N PHE A 810 21.42 3.89 -41.05
CA PHE A 810 22.05 2.62 -41.39
C PHE A 810 21.83 2.27 -42.86
N CYS A 811 20.57 2.28 -43.33
CA CYS A 811 20.24 1.97 -44.72
C CYS A 811 20.96 2.90 -45.70
N ASN A 812 21.07 4.19 -45.39
CA ASN A 812 21.70 5.16 -46.27
C ASN A 812 23.23 5.01 -46.29
N ARG A 813 23.86 4.82 -45.13
CA ARG A 813 25.31 4.76 -44.98
C ARG A 813 25.89 3.41 -45.42
N GLU A 814 25.23 2.32 -45.07
CA GLU A 814 25.76 0.96 -45.16
C GLU A 814 25.36 0.23 -46.46
N GLN A 815 25.16 0.98 -47.55
CA GLN A 815 24.76 0.44 -48.86
C GLN A 815 25.74 -0.62 -49.38
N ALA A 816 27.04 -0.47 -49.13
CA ALA A 816 28.06 -1.45 -49.51
C ALA A 816 27.90 -2.77 -48.74
N PHE A 817 27.60 -2.69 -47.44
CA PHE A 817 27.29 -3.86 -46.60
C PHE A 817 26.02 -4.56 -47.09
N LEU A 818 24.95 -3.82 -47.37
CA LEU A 818 23.70 -4.39 -47.88
C LEU A 818 23.86 -5.07 -49.25
N LYS A 819 24.70 -4.52 -50.13
CA LYS A 819 24.96 -5.07 -51.48
C LYS A 819 25.84 -6.32 -51.48
N ARG A 820 26.55 -6.61 -50.38
CA ARG A 820 27.34 -7.84 -50.21
C ARG A 820 26.46 -9.09 -50.12
N TYR A 821 25.24 -8.95 -49.64
CA TYR A 821 24.32 -10.07 -49.42
C TYR A 821 23.39 -10.30 -50.61
N ALA A 822 23.14 -11.57 -50.90
CA ALA A 822 22.13 -11.97 -51.88
C ALA A 822 20.73 -11.52 -51.45
N GLU A 823 19.81 -11.40 -52.40
CA GLU A 823 18.48 -10.79 -52.21
C GLU A 823 17.73 -11.26 -50.95
N LYS A 824 17.70 -12.57 -50.70
CA LYS A 824 17.03 -13.15 -49.52
C LYS A 824 17.69 -12.79 -48.19
N ALA A 825 19.03 -12.82 -48.13
CA ALA A 825 19.77 -12.41 -46.94
C ALA A 825 19.61 -10.91 -46.69
N ARG A 826 19.64 -10.10 -47.75
CA ARG A 826 19.39 -8.65 -47.67
C ARG A 826 17.97 -8.35 -47.16
N GLN A 827 16.96 -9.10 -47.61
CA GLN A 827 15.58 -8.94 -47.12
C GLN A 827 15.47 -9.23 -45.62
N VAL A 828 16.19 -10.24 -45.11
CA VAL A 828 16.26 -10.51 -43.67
C VAL A 828 16.87 -9.35 -42.90
N ILE A 829 17.97 -8.75 -43.40
CA ILE A 829 18.60 -7.57 -42.76
C ILE A 829 17.62 -6.39 -42.69
N LEU A 830 16.88 -6.11 -43.77
CA LEU A 830 15.91 -5.02 -43.79
C LEU A 830 14.74 -5.26 -42.82
N GLU A 831 14.23 -6.48 -42.74
CA GLU A 831 13.17 -6.82 -41.79
C GLU A 831 13.64 -6.74 -40.34
N LEU A 832 14.89 -7.13 -40.06
CA LEU A 832 15.50 -6.98 -38.73
C LEU A 832 15.59 -5.50 -38.32
N LEU A 833 15.88 -4.61 -39.27
CA LEU A 833 15.85 -3.16 -39.04
C LEU A 833 14.43 -2.65 -38.75
N GLU A 834 13.40 -3.20 -39.39
CA GLU A 834 12.01 -2.88 -39.07
C GLU A 834 11.62 -3.37 -37.66
N LYS A 835 12.05 -4.57 -37.25
CA LYS A 835 11.86 -5.01 -35.86
C LYS A 835 12.61 -4.11 -34.87
N TYR A 836 13.83 -3.71 -35.20
CA TYR A 836 14.60 -2.76 -34.40
C TYR A 836 13.88 -1.41 -34.22
N ARG A 837 13.18 -0.88 -35.24
CA ARG A 837 12.41 0.37 -35.12
C ARG A 837 11.38 0.32 -33.99
N VAL A 838 10.79 -0.85 -33.77
CA VAL A 838 9.74 -1.09 -32.78
C VAL A 838 10.34 -1.44 -31.41
N GLY A 839 11.27 -2.40 -31.36
CA GLY A 839 11.74 -3.00 -30.10
C GLY A 839 13.19 -2.72 -29.72
N GLY A 840 13.90 -1.86 -30.48
CA GLY A 840 15.30 -1.52 -30.23
C GLY A 840 16.29 -2.65 -30.48
N ILE A 841 17.51 -2.49 -29.97
CA ILE A 841 18.66 -3.39 -30.22
C ILE A 841 18.42 -4.84 -29.80
N ASP A 842 17.54 -5.10 -28.83
CA ASP A 842 17.23 -6.46 -28.36
C ASP A 842 16.46 -7.29 -29.41
N GLN A 843 15.92 -6.65 -30.45
CA GLN A 843 15.31 -7.35 -31.59
C GLN A 843 16.34 -7.90 -32.59
N LEU A 844 17.63 -7.65 -32.36
CA LEU A 844 18.74 -8.19 -33.18
C LEU A 844 19.38 -9.43 -32.54
N GLU A 845 18.66 -10.09 -31.64
CA GLU A 845 19.08 -11.31 -30.96
C GLU A 845 18.48 -12.56 -31.65
N PRO A 846 19.14 -13.74 -31.60
CA PRO A 846 18.72 -14.92 -32.35
C PRO A 846 17.28 -15.39 -32.12
N GLU A 847 16.70 -15.05 -30.97
CA GLU A 847 15.33 -15.38 -30.60
C GLU A 847 14.29 -14.72 -31.53
N ILE A 848 14.65 -13.62 -32.21
CA ILE A 848 13.76 -12.89 -33.14
C ILE A 848 13.29 -13.74 -34.31
N PHE A 849 14.09 -14.74 -34.71
CA PHE A 849 13.76 -15.59 -35.85
C PHE A 849 12.59 -16.56 -35.58
N ASN A 850 12.07 -16.60 -34.35
CA ASN A 850 10.85 -17.31 -33.99
C ASN A 850 9.57 -16.50 -34.24
N VAL A 851 9.69 -15.23 -34.63
CA VAL A 851 8.60 -14.28 -34.81
C VAL A 851 8.38 -14.00 -36.30
N SER A 852 7.16 -13.58 -36.67
CA SER A 852 6.81 -13.25 -38.06
C SER A 852 7.55 -12.00 -38.58
N PRO A 853 8.05 -11.98 -39.84
CA PRO A 853 7.90 -12.99 -40.90
C PRO A 853 9.02 -14.06 -40.94
N PHE A 854 9.98 -14.03 -40.01
CA PHE A 854 11.14 -14.92 -40.02
C PHE A 854 10.78 -16.40 -39.83
N ARG A 855 9.75 -16.66 -39.02
CA ARG A 855 9.22 -18.01 -38.80
C ARG A 855 8.72 -18.63 -40.11
N GLU A 856 7.97 -17.87 -40.90
CA GLU A 856 7.41 -18.24 -42.19
C GLU A 856 8.51 -18.45 -43.24
N TRP A 857 9.64 -17.75 -43.09
CA TRP A 857 10.83 -17.95 -43.91
C TRP A 857 11.66 -19.17 -43.50
N GLY A 858 11.20 -19.95 -42.51
CA GLY A 858 11.81 -21.20 -42.05
C GLY A 858 12.69 -21.06 -40.81
N GLY A 859 12.55 -19.94 -40.08
CA GLY A 859 13.23 -19.68 -38.80
C GLY A 859 14.75 -19.61 -38.91
N ALA A 860 15.41 -19.56 -37.75
CA ALA A 860 16.87 -19.40 -37.66
C ALA A 860 17.65 -20.43 -38.51
N PHE A 861 17.17 -21.68 -38.55
CA PHE A 861 17.82 -22.75 -39.30
C PHE A 861 17.88 -22.47 -40.81
N ARG A 862 16.75 -22.11 -41.44
CA ARG A 862 16.71 -21.85 -42.88
C ARG A 862 17.37 -20.52 -43.24
N ILE A 863 17.17 -19.51 -42.40
CA ILE A 863 17.75 -18.17 -42.57
C ILE A 863 19.28 -18.23 -42.51
N SER A 864 19.87 -18.98 -41.57
CA SER A 864 21.33 -19.10 -41.44
C SER A 864 22.04 -19.56 -42.71
N LYS A 865 21.39 -20.41 -43.53
CA LYS A 865 21.95 -20.87 -44.82
C LYS A 865 22.16 -19.74 -45.81
N TRP A 866 21.38 -18.65 -45.72
CA TRP A 866 21.54 -17.48 -46.60
C TRP A 866 22.74 -16.60 -46.20
N PHE A 867 23.30 -16.81 -45.01
CA PHE A 867 24.46 -16.09 -44.47
C PHE A 867 25.72 -16.96 -44.38
N GLY A 868 25.73 -18.14 -45.01
CA GLY A 868 26.88 -19.06 -44.97
C GLY A 868 26.91 -20.01 -43.76
N GLY A 869 25.82 -20.10 -42.99
CA GLY A 869 25.70 -20.97 -41.82
C GLY A 869 25.36 -20.19 -40.54
N VAL A 870 25.29 -20.89 -39.42
CA VAL A 870 24.96 -20.29 -38.10
C VAL A 870 26.02 -19.27 -37.69
N GLU A 871 27.29 -19.57 -37.93
CA GLU A 871 28.41 -18.69 -37.64
C GLU A 871 28.32 -17.40 -38.48
N GLY A 872 28.14 -17.51 -39.79
CA GLY A 872 28.00 -16.34 -40.67
C GLY A 872 26.76 -15.47 -40.37
N LEU A 873 25.66 -16.07 -39.90
CA LEU A 873 24.52 -15.30 -39.39
C LEU A 873 24.86 -14.55 -38.10
N GLY A 874 25.56 -15.21 -37.16
CA GLY A 874 26.04 -14.59 -35.92
C GLY A 874 26.98 -13.42 -36.18
N ASP A 875 27.96 -13.61 -37.06
CA ASP A 875 28.90 -12.57 -37.50
C ASP A 875 28.17 -11.39 -38.15
N THR A 876 27.16 -11.68 -38.98
CA THR A 876 26.35 -10.63 -39.60
C THR A 876 25.56 -9.83 -38.57
N LEU A 877 24.96 -10.47 -37.57
CA LEU A 877 24.23 -9.78 -36.49
C LEU A 877 25.17 -8.94 -35.61
N GLN A 878 26.39 -9.41 -35.37
CA GLN A 878 27.44 -8.63 -34.71
C GLN A 878 27.84 -7.40 -35.55
N GLU A 879 28.13 -7.59 -36.83
CA GLU A 879 28.49 -6.52 -37.76
C GLU A 879 27.36 -5.50 -37.92
N MET A 880 26.10 -5.94 -37.94
CA MET A 880 24.92 -5.06 -37.94
C MET A 880 24.86 -4.18 -36.69
N ARG A 881 25.10 -4.73 -35.49
CA ARG A 881 25.12 -3.95 -34.25
C ARG A 881 26.24 -2.92 -34.24
N GLU A 882 27.43 -3.28 -34.71
CA GLU A 882 28.56 -2.36 -34.82
C GLU A 882 28.31 -1.24 -35.81
N ARG A 883 27.63 -1.54 -36.93
CA ARG A 883 27.29 -0.57 -37.97
C ARG A 883 26.06 0.28 -37.60
N LEU A 884 25.15 -0.19 -36.74
CA LEU A 884 24.05 0.63 -36.20
C LEU A 884 24.55 1.75 -35.28
N TYR A 885 25.64 1.48 -34.57
CA TYR A 885 26.31 2.44 -33.69
C TYR A 885 27.75 2.62 -34.16
N PRO A 886 28.03 3.42 -35.21
CA PRO A 886 29.36 3.54 -35.80
C PRO A 886 30.33 4.31 -34.88
N GLU A 887 31.62 4.02 -34.98
CA GLU A 887 32.65 4.76 -34.23
C GLU A 887 32.73 6.26 -34.59
N SER A 888 32.32 6.62 -35.82
CA SER A 888 32.29 8.01 -36.26
C SER A 888 31.31 8.89 -35.46
N GLU A 889 30.34 8.30 -34.78
CA GLU A 889 29.39 9.02 -33.91
C GLU A 889 29.96 9.28 -32.50
N VAL A 890 31.13 8.72 -32.20
CA VAL A 890 31.68 8.64 -30.84
C VAL A 890 33.09 9.25 -30.72
N LYS A 891 33.71 9.57 -31.88
CA LYS A 891 34.94 10.38 -31.94
C LYS A 891 34.66 11.82 -31.47
N PRO A 892 35.62 12.45 -30.75
CA PRO A 892 35.44 13.76 -30.13
C PRO A 892 35.13 14.88 -31.12
#